data_AF-A0A4Q2URL9-F1
#
_entry.id   AF-A0A4Q2URL9-F1
#
_cell.length_a   1.000
_cell.length_b   1.000
_cell.length_c   1.000
_cell.angle_alpha   90.00
_cell.angle_beta   90.00
_cell.angle_gamma   90.00
#
_symmetry.space_group_name_H-M   'P 1'
#
loop_
_entity.id
_entity.type
_entity.pdbx_description
1 polymer ?
#
loop_
_entity_poly.entity_id
_entity_poly.type
_entity_poly.pdbx_seq_one_letter_code
_entity_poly.pdbx_strand_id
1 'polypeptide(L)'
;MRTSLTLLLLILTIRGWSQTAGIDRLRRALPTLEGRARADSLNAMGWAFTFYAVHADSALTYARLAYEQSVRTDYLKGQGVALLTQGDVAGRLLADYKRMVRRSEQVIRLLNNKNEPTTLSRAYYLLAIARGSLGQYKQGLQAAFHARQLALAAQDKSALGWAIQATGYQYCKRGQYWKGFENLIESQKIGKELKDSALTAVSLAFIGRSFNRVGDPQKALDYYHQSLPYFTPFLLLWPHLEDMAYAHLQLRNYDSVLYYQQKHLRNLAVLTTDEAVRNKFRAYVWGYSVEVQLARHQYEQVLADVLPLLDGLRQKRDVIPLMQSLLTVARVYEGKQKYPIALRYARELRQTASQTANQQYLKDANGLMASLFERLKRPDSAYVYFKQYTIINDSLATRQFAQRTALYLAAGQAENRIRLLKQDKALKEQQLVVKQQELQRQTQSTTMLAGGLLALFVCSLLVIRTITLKRKNEALRYEQAQSSLKRKALELEMQALRTQMNPHFIFNCLSAIDNLIQTGQPDRATTYLARFAKLIRLVLDSSKNNRVHFQKDFDTLRLYLELEQFRCNHKFSYSLTADPELMEGDYNVPPLLIQPFVENAIHHGLLNKHDNCRQLDIAAQLRDEYIIYSVVDNGIGRTQAARLRELNRPGHQSYGIQITRERIQLHNRHSRLADVQITDLEENGRPAGTKAVVRISSAEP
;
A
#
# COMPACT_ATOMS: atom_id res chain seq x y z
N MET A 1 -39.92 35.53 -4.61
CA MET A 1 -40.59 34.46 -5.43
C MET A 1 -39.84 33.12 -5.46
N ARG A 2 -38.49 33.03 -5.38
CA ARG A 2 -37.77 31.73 -5.39
C ARG A 2 -37.72 30.98 -4.04
N THR A 3 -37.92 31.67 -2.91
CA THR A 3 -37.90 31.08 -1.56
C THR A 3 -39.20 30.37 -1.15
N SER A 4 -40.33 30.68 -1.80
CA SER A 4 -41.63 30.06 -1.50
C SER A 4 -41.82 28.70 -2.18
N LEU A 5 -41.12 28.44 -3.29
CA LEU A 5 -41.20 27.17 -4.03
C LEU A 5 -40.38 26.06 -3.35
N THR A 6 -39.24 26.40 -2.77
CA THR A 6 -38.37 25.46 -2.03
C THR A 6 -39.00 25.01 -0.71
N LEU A 7 -39.79 25.87 -0.04
CA LEU A 7 -40.53 25.49 1.16
C LEU A 7 -41.65 24.48 0.85
N LEU A 8 -42.34 24.64 -0.29
CA LEU A 8 -43.41 23.73 -0.73
C LEU A 8 -42.88 22.33 -1.10
N LEU A 9 -41.70 22.27 -1.73
CA LEU A 9 -40.99 21.03 -2.06
C LEU A 9 -40.42 20.32 -0.83
N LEU A 10 -40.06 21.06 0.22
CA LEU A 10 -39.63 20.49 1.51
C LEU A 10 -40.81 19.93 2.32
N ILE A 11 -41.99 20.53 2.22
CA ILE A 11 -43.20 20.09 2.94
C ILE A 11 -43.78 18.79 2.34
N LEU A 12 -43.57 18.54 1.05
CA LEU A 12 -44.03 17.31 0.38
C LEU A 12 -43.07 16.11 0.55
N THR A 13 -41.83 16.31 1.00
CA THR A 13 -40.79 15.27 1.03
C THR A 13 -40.48 14.70 2.43
N ILE A 14 -41.04 15.27 3.50
CA ILE A 14 -40.75 14.83 4.88
C ILE A 14 -41.94 14.01 5.40
N ARG A 15 -41.99 12.72 5.03
CA ARG A 15 -42.98 11.72 5.51
C ARG A 15 -42.53 10.96 6.77
N GLY A 16 -41.46 11.38 7.42
CA GLY A 16 -41.06 10.87 8.74
C GLY A 16 -40.65 12.04 9.61
N TRP A 17 -40.75 11.87 10.94
CA TRP A 17 -40.48 12.84 12.02
C TRP A 17 -41.76 13.50 12.55
N SER A 18 -41.83 13.67 13.89
CA SER A 18 -43.07 13.72 14.69
C SER A 18 -44.17 14.63 14.10
N GLN A 19 -45.29 13.99 13.77
CA GLN A 19 -46.30 14.51 12.83
C GLN A 19 -47.20 15.62 13.42
N THR A 20 -47.20 15.82 14.74
CA THR A 20 -47.77 17.00 15.39
C THR A 20 -47.02 18.28 15.01
N ALA A 21 -45.69 18.21 14.83
CA ALA A 21 -44.88 19.34 14.39
C ALA A 21 -45.20 19.79 12.95
N GLY A 22 -45.71 18.89 12.10
CA GLY A 22 -46.15 19.21 10.74
C GLY A 22 -47.47 20.01 10.72
N ILE A 23 -48.44 19.61 11.56
CA ILE A 23 -49.72 20.31 11.71
C ILE A 23 -49.49 21.72 12.27
N ASP A 24 -48.64 21.86 13.29
CA ASP A 24 -48.35 23.17 13.90
C ASP A 24 -47.60 24.11 12.95
N ARG A 25 -46.66 23.59 12.13
CA ARG A 25 -46.01 24.38 11.07
C ARG A 25 -47.01 24.83 10.01
N LEU A 26 -47.87 23.94 9.54
CA LEU A 26 -48.92 24.29 8.57
C LEU A 26 -49.86 25.35 9.16
N ARG A 27 -50.21 25.24 10.45
CA ARG A 27 -51.09 26.20 11.14
C ARG A 27 -50.45 27.58 11.26
N ARG A 28 -49.15 27.65 11.53
CA ARG A 28 -48.40 28.92 11.60
C ARG A 28 -48.19 29.56 10.23
N ALA A 29 -48.03 28.76 9.18
CA ALA A 29 -47.87 29.25 7.81
C ALA A 29 -49.20 29.66 7.16
N LEU A 30 -50.32 29.08 7.58
CA LEU A 30 -51.62 29.29 6.96
C LEU A 30 -52.04 30.77 6.82
N PRO A 31 -51.83 31.66 7.82
CA PRO A 31 -52.22 33.07 7.70
C PRO A 31 -51.46 33.83 6.60
N THR A 32 -50.24 33.40 6.25
CA THR A 32 -49.40 34.09 5.26
C THR A 32 -49.55 33.54 3.83
N LEU A 33 -50.35 32.48 3.66
CA LEU A 33 -50.57 31.84 2.36
C LEU A 33 -51.87 32.33 1.71
N GLU A 34 -51.80 32.56 0.40
CA GLU A 34 -52.91 32.99 -0.45
C GLU A 34 -53.09 32.07 -1.68
N GLY A 35 -54.18 32.29 -2.42
CA GLY A 35 -54.43 31.61 -3.70
C GLY A 35 -54.49 30.09 -3.57
N ARG A 36 -53.87 29.39 -4.53
CA ARG A 36 -53.82 27.92 -4.61
C ARG A 36 -52.99 27.29 -3.48
N ALA A 37 -51.89 27.95 -3.07
CA ALA A 37 -51.02 27.45 -2.01
C ALA A 37 -51.75 27.38 -0.66
N ARG A 38 -52.64 28.35 -0.39
CA ARG A 38 -53.55 28.30 0.77
C ARG A 38 -54.49 27.10 0.70
N ALA A 39 -55.08 26.87 -0.47
CA ALA A 39 -56.02 25.78 -0.69
C ALA A 39 -55.35 24.40 -0.49
N ASP A 40 -54.14 24.20 -1.02
CA ASP A 40 -53.36 22.98 -0.84
C ASP A 40 -52.97 22.75 0.63
N SER A 41 -52.58 23.81 1.34
CA SER A 41 -52.24 23.73 2.76
C SER A 41 -53.45 23.37 3.63
N LEU A 42 -54.62 23.96 3.35
CA LEU A 42 -55.88 23.61 4.00
C LEU A 42 -56.27 22.15 3.74
N ASN A 43 -56.10 21.67 2.51
CA ASN A 43 -56.31 20.27 2.15
C ASN A 43 -55.36 19.33 2.90
N ALA A 44 -54.08 19.69 3.03
CA ALA A 44 -53.11 18.94 3.80
C ALA A 44 -53.48 18.89 5.29
N MET A 45 -53.98 20.00 5.86
CA MET A 45 -54.49 20.02 7.23
C MET A 45 -55.70 19.09 7.41
N GLY A 46 -56.68 19.14 6.50
CA GLY A 46 -57.83 18.24 6.54
C GLY A 46 -57.41 16.77 6.53
N TRP A 47 -56.43 16.42 5.69
CA TRP A 47 -55.87 15.08 5.63
C TRP A 47 -55.13 14.70 6.93
N ALA A 48 -54.34 15.60 7.50
CA ALA A 48 -53.60 15.34 8.74
C ALA A 48 -54.53 15.11 9.94
N PHE A 49 -55.61 15.90 10.05
CA PHE A 49 -56.65 15.69 11.07
C PHE A 49 -57.44 14.40 10.86
N THR A 50 -57.51 13.89 9.63
CA THR A 50 -58.17 12.60 9.33
C THR A 50 -57.31 11.42 9.80
N PHE A 51 -56.02 11.40 9.45
CA PHE A 51 -55.18 10.19 9.59
C PHE A 51 -54.27 10.17 10.84
N TYR A 52 -53.94 11.33 11.40
CA TYR A 52 -53.02 11.42 12.53
C TYR A 52 -53.68 11.93 13.81
N ALA A 53 -54.47 13.00 13.71
CA ALA A 53 -55.18 13.52 14.88
C ALA A 53 -56.55 12.85 15.10
N VAL A 54 -57.10 12.19 14.07
CA VAL A 54 -58.38 11.47 14.09
C VAL A 54 -59.53 12.31 14.69
N HIS A 55 -59.66 13.56 14.24
CA HIS A 55 -60.75 14.47 14.62
C HIS A 55 -61.60 14.83 13.39
N ALA A 56 -62.82 14.30 13.32
CA ALA A 56 -63.67 14.46 12.16
C ALA A 56 -64.10 15.92 11.93
N ASP A 57 -64.49 16.64 12.99
CA ASP A 57 -64.93 18.04 12.90
C ASP A 57 -63.84 18.97 12.36
N SER A 58 -62.63 18.86 12.92
CA SER A 58 -61.47 19.63 12.44
C SER A 58 -61.14 19.30 10.99
N ALA A 59 -61.11 18.00 10.63
CA ALA A 59 -60.84 17.57 9.27
C ALA A 59 -61.88 18.12 8.27
N LEU A 60 -63.17 18.07 8.63
CA LEU A 60 -64.26 18.61 7.82
C LEU A 60 -64.19 20.14 7.70
N THR A 61 -63.81 20.83 8.78
CA THR A 61 -63.64 22.28 8.80
C THR A 61 -62.55 22.73 7.83
N TYR A 62 -61.35 22.15 7.92
CA TYR A 62 -60.27 22.49 7.00
C TYR A 62 -60.58 22.08 5.56
N ALA A 63 -61.24 20.94 5.34
CA ALA A 63 -61.67 20.54 4.00
C ALA A 63 -62.72 21.50 3.42
N ARG A 64 -63.64 22.02 4.24
CA ARG A 64 -64.60 23.06 3.82
C ARG A 64 -63.89 24.35 3.44
N LEU A 65 -62.96 24.83 4.27
CA LEU A 65 -62.17 26.03 3.98
C LEU A 65 -61.33 25.84 2.71
N ALA A 66 -60.74 24.66 2.50
CA ALA A 66 -59.99 24.33 1.30
C ALA A 66 -60.87 24.38 0.04
N TYR A 67 -62.10 23.87 0.14
CA TYR A 67 -63.08 23.91 -0.94
C TYR A 67 -63.46 25.36 -1.28
N GLU A 68 -63.85 26.15 -0.28
CA GLU A 68 -64.23 27.56 -0.46
C GLU A 68 -63.09 28.38 -1.09
N GLN A 69 -61.85 28.18 -0.60
CA GLN A 69 -60.67 28.82 -1.18
C GLN A 69 -60.44 28.38 -2.63
N SER A 70 -60.58 27.09 -2.91
CA SER A 70 -60.39 26.54 -4.26
C SER A 70 -61.46 26.99 -5.25
N VAL A 71 -62.69 27.25 -4.79
CA VAL A 71 -63.76 27.85 -5.61
C VAL A 71 -63.41 29.31 -5.94
N ARG A 72 -62.96 30.10 -4.96
CA ARG A 72 -62.56 31.50 -5.18
C ARG A 72 -61.41 31.65 -6.18
N THR A 73 -60.53 30.67 -6.27
CA THR A 73 -59.33 30.71 -7.14
C THR A 73 -59.46 29.87 -8.41
N ASP A 74 -60.67 29.40 -8.75
CA ASP A 74 -60.95 28.47 -9.86
C ASP A 74 -59.95 27.29 -9.94
N TYR A 75 -59.69 26.67 -8.79
CA TYR A 75 -58.72 25.59 -8.65
C TYR A 75 -59.42 24.23 -8.55
N LEU A 76 -59.79 23.67 -9.70
CA LEU A 76 -60.56 22.42 -9.81
C LEU A 76 -59.94 21.24 -9.06
N LYS A 77 -58.62 21.05 -9.15
CA LYS A 77 -57.91 20.01 -8.40
C LYS A 77 -58.08 20.20 -6.88
N GLY A 78 -57.92 21.41 -6.37
CA GLY A 78 -58.10 21.73 -4.95
C GLY A 78 -59.54 21.49 -4.47
N GLN A 79 -60.53 21.85 -5.29
CA GLN A 79 -61.94 21.54 -5.02
C GLN A 79 -62.17 20.03 -4.95
N GLY A 80 -61.59 19.29 -5.90
CA GLY A 80 -61.64 17.83 -5.93
C GLY A 80 -61.07 17.20 -4.66
N VAL A 81 -59.83 17.55 -4.29
CA VAL A 81 -59.16 17.03 -3.09
C VAL A 81 -59.96 17.34 -1.81
N ALA A 82 -60.53 18.54 -1.72
CA ALA A 82 -61.35 18.94 -0.57
C ALA A 82 -62.62 18.09 -0.45
N LEU A 83 -63.35 17.90 -1.55
CA LEU A 83 -64.55 17.05 -1.60
C LEU A 83 -64.22 15.59 -1.28
N LEU A 84 -63.10 15.07 -1.79
CA LEU A 84 -62.64 13.70 -1.48
C LEU A 84 -62.29 13.57 0.00
N THR A 85 -61.66 14.57 0.60
CA THR A 85 -61.36 14.58 2.05
C THR A 85 -62.65 14.57 2.88
N GLN A 86 -63.63 15.39 2.52
CA GLN A 86 -64.96 15.35 3.15
C GLN A 86 -65.62 13.98 3.03
N GLY A 87 -65.53 13.35 1.86
CA GLY A 87 -66.06 12.01 1.61
C GLY A 87 -65.36 10.95 2.46
N ASP A 88 -64.03 11.00 2.54
CA ASP A 88 -63.22 10.04 3.27
C ASP A 88 -63.47 10.12 4.78
N VAL A 89 -63.56 11.34 5.36
CA VAL A 89 -63.95 11.54 6.76
C VAL A 89 -65.36 11.00 7.01
N ALA A 90 -66.33 11.36 6.15
CA ALA A 90 -67.70 10.90 6.29
C ALA A 90 -67.79 9.36 6.30
N GLY A 91 -67.12 8.68 5.36
CA GLY A 91 -67.13 7.22 5.30
C GLY A 91 -66.30 6.55 6.40
N ARG A 92 -65.00 6.85 6.44
CA ARG A 92 -64.03 6.11 7.27
C ARG A 92 -64.04 6.52 8.74
N LEU A 93 -64.43 7.74 9.11
CA LEU A 93 -64.51 8.16 10.51
C LEU A 93 -65.95 8.13 11.04
N LEU A 94 -66.94 8.51 10.23
CA LEU A 94 -68.33 8.70 10.69
C LEU A 94 -69.34 7.62 10.21
N ALA A 95 -68.88 6.65 9.41
CA ALA A 95 -69.68 5.57 8.84
C ALA A 95 -70.81 6.03 7.89
N ASP A 96 -70.70 7.22 7.29
CA ASP A 96 -71.58 7.71 6.24
C ASP A 96 -70.98 7.45 4.84
N TYR A 97 -70.94 6.16 4.46
CA TYR A 97 -70.44 5.76 3.14
C TYR A 97 -71.33 6.24 1.99
N LYS A 98 -72.61 6.55 2.23
CA LYS A 98 -73.48 7.16 1.21
C LYS A 98 -72.99 8.56 0.86
N ARG A 99 -72.55 9.35 1.85
CA ARG A 99 -71.92 10.66 1.60
C ARG A 99 -70.56 10.52 0.93
N MET A 100 -69.77 9.52 1.28
CA MET A 100 -68.52 9.20 0.57
C MET A 100 -68.75 8.92 -0.92
N VAL A 101 -69.79 8.13 -1.26
CA VAL A 101 -70.22 7.90 -2.65
C VAL A 101 -70.60 9.23 -3.33
N ARG A 102 -71.52 10.01 -2.73
CA ARG A 102 -71.97 11.29 -3.29
C ARG A 102 -70.82 12.24 -3.58
N ARG A 103 -69.86 12.37 -2.64
CA ARG A 103 -68.68 13.22 -2.81
C ARG A 103 -67.74 12.71 -3.90
N SER A 104 -67.51 11.40 -3.97
CA SER A 104 -66.68 10.81 -5.03
C SER A 104 -67.29 11.02 -6.41
N GLU A 105 -68.60 10.81 -6.55
CA GLU A 105 -69.33 11.04 -7.80
C GLU A 105 -69.40 12.53 -8.18
N GLN A 106 -69.48 13.43 -7.19
CA GLN A 106 -69.40 14.87 -7.42
C GLN A 106 -68.04 15.26 -8.01
N VAL A 107 -66.94 14.69 -7.51
CA VAL A 107 -65.59 14.94 -8.04
C VAL A 107 -65.43 14.34 -9.44
N ILE A 108 -65.96 13.15 -9.69
CA ILE A 108 -65.96 12.53 -11.02
C ILE A 108 -66.68 13.44 -12.03
N ARG A 109 -67.84 14.00 -11.68
CA ARG A 109 -68.55 14.97 -12.54
C ARG A 109 -67.78 16.27 -12.72
N LEU A 110 -67.22 16.81 -11.64
CA LEU A 110 -66.46 18.07 -11.65
C LEU A 110 -65.25 18.00 -12.58
N LEU A 111 -64.56 16.86 -12.58
CA LEU A 111 -63.31 16.65 -13.32
C LEU A 111 -63.51 15.87 -14.63
N ASN A 112 -64.77 15.60 -15.03
CA ASN A 112 -65.05 14.89 -16.26
C ASN A 112 -64.50 15.67 -17.47
N ASN A 113 -63.79 14.99 -18.37
CA ASN A 113 -63.08 15.60 -19.51
C ASN A 113 -62.00 16.64 -19.13
N LYS A 114 -61.53 16.64 -17.88
CA LYS A 114 -60.40 17.48 -17.44
C LYS A 114 -59.14 16.63 -17.29
N ASN A 115 -57.97 17.22 -17.55
CA ASN A 115 -56.67 16.54 -17.43
C ASN A 115 -56.20 16.41 -15.97
N GLU A 116 -57.00 15.73 -15.13
CA GLU A 116 -56.72 15.51 -13.69
C GLU A 116 -56.78 14.02 -13.30
N PRO A 117 -56.01 13.14 -13.96
CA PRO A 117 -56.15 11.69 -13.84
C PRO A 117 -55.80 11.15 -12.43
N THR A 118 -54.86 11.77 -11.71
CA THR A 118 -54.56 11.40 -10.30
C THR A 118 -55.74 11.65 -9.37
N THR A 119 -56.37 12.84 -9.46
CA THR A 119 -57.50 13.21 -8.60
C THR A 119 -58.72 12.35 -8.92
N LEU A 120 -58.97 12.08 -10.20
CA LEU A 120 -60.00 11.15 -10.65
C LEU A 120 -59.73 9.72 -10.17
N SER A 121 -58.49 9.23 -10.26
CA SER A 121 -58.11 7.91 -9.73
C SER A 121 -58.42 7.79 -8.24
N ARG A 122 -58.08 8.82 -7.45
CA ARG A 122 -58.42 8.87 -6.02
C ARG A 122 -59.93 8.89 -5.78
N ALA A 123 -60.71 9.58 -6.60
CA ALA A 123 -62.18 9.59 -6.51
C ALA A 123 -62.76 8.19 -6.74
N TYR A 124 -62.31 7.49 -7.78
CA TYR A 124 -62.73 6.11 -8.06
C TYR A 124 -62.24 5.12 -6.99
N TYR A 125 -61.06 5.33 -6.41
CA TYR A 125 -60.57 4.54 -5.27
C TYR A 125 -61.50 4.69 -4.06
N LEU A 126 -61.85 5.92 -3.67
CA LEU A 126 -62.75 6.16 -2.55
C LEU A 126 -64.16 5.63 -2.84
N LEU A 127 -64.64 5.76 -4.08
CA LEU A 127 -65.88 5.14 -4.53
C LEU A 127 -65.83 3.61 -4.38
N ALA A 128 -64.72 2.96 -4.75
CA ALA A 128 -64.55 1.53 -4.59
C ALA A 128 -64.64 1.10 -3.13
N ILE A 129 -63.95 1.80 -2.22
CA ILE A 129 -64.00 1.54 -0.78
C ILE A 129 -65.43 1.73 -0.25
N ALA A 130 -66.08 2.84 -0.59
CA ALA A 130 -67.44 3.13 -0.13
C ALA A 130 -68.46 2.08 -0.60
N ARG A 131 -68.42 1.71 -1.89
CA ARG A 131 -69.28 0.66 -2.46
C ARG A 131 -69.01 -0.69 -1.79
N GLY A 132 -67.75 -1.00 -1.51
CA GLY A 132 -67.38 -2.20 -0.76
C GLY A 132 -67.95 -2.22 0.67
N SER A 133 -67.86 -1.11 1.40
CA SER A 133 -68.45 -0.98 2.75
C SER A 133 -69.97 -1.01 2.76
N LEU A 134 -70.63 -0.68 1.64
CA LEU A 134 -72.07 -0.82 1.43
C LEU A 134 -72.48 -2.21 0.91
N GLY A 135 -71.53 -3.14 0.75
CA GLY A 135 -71.78 -4.51 0.25
C GLY A 135 -71.96 -4.61 -1.27
N GLN A 136 -71.70 -3.53 -2.01
CA GLN A 136 -71.83 -3.44 -3.47
C GLN A 136 -70.52 -3.85 -4.16
N TYR A 137 -70.00 -5.05 -3.88
CA TYR A 137 -68.64 -5.45 -4.26
C TYR A 137 -68.39 -5.46 -5.78
N LYS A 138 -69.41 -5.75 -6.61
CA LYS A 138 -69.28 -5.71 -8.08
C LYS A 138 -69.02 -4.28 -8.57
N GLN A 139 -69.79 -3.32 -8.08
CA GLN A 139 -69.62 -1.90 -8.41
C GLN A 139 -68.32 -1.37 -7.82
N GLY A 140 -67.96 -1.81 -6.61
CA GLY A 140 -66.68 -1.49 -5.99
C GLY A 140 -65.48 -1.98 -6.80
N LEU A 141 -65.54 -3.19 -7.36
CA LEU A 141 -64.50 -3.74 -8.21
C LEU A 141 -64.38 -2.99 -9.54
N GLN A 142 -65.50 -2.61 -10.16
CA GLN A 142 -65.52 -1.77 -11.37
C GLN A 142 -64.85 -0.41 -11.11
N ALA A 143 -65.20 0.24 -9.98
CA ALA A 143 -64.57 1.50 -9.58
C ALA A 143 -63.06 1.33 -9.33
N ALA A 144 -62.63 0.23 -8.69
CA ALA A 144 -61.21 -0.04 -8.47
C ALA A 144 -60.43 -0.22 -9.79
N PHE A 145 -61.03 -0.87 -10.81
CA PHE A 145 -60.41 -0.99 -12.12
C PHE A 145 -60.29 0.35 -12.84
N HIS A 146 -61.32 1.21 -12.77
CA HIS A 146 -61.22 2.57 -13.32
C HIS A 146 -60.13 3.38 -12.60
N ALA A 147 -60.05 3.30 -11.27
CA ALA A 147 -58.96 3.93 -10.52
C ALA A 147 -57.58 3.47 -10.99
N ARG A 148 -57.42 2.16 -11.25
CA ARG A 148 -56.17 1.58 -11.76
C ARG A 148 -55.80 2.11 -13.15
N GLN A 149 -56.77 2.14 -14.07
CA GLN A 149 -56.56 2.67 -15.43
C GLN A 149 -56.11 4.12 -15.40
N LEU A 150 -56.76 4.95 -14.58
CA LEU A 150 -56.43 6.37 -14.44
C LEU A 150 -55.06 6.57 -13.79
N ALA A 151 -54.70 5.75 -12.80
CA ALA A 151 -53.38 5.81 -12.18
C ALA A 151 -52.26 5.43 -13.17
N LEU A 152 -52.49 4.43 -14.03
CA LEU A 152 -51.56 4.07 -15.10
C LEU A 152 -51.41 5.20 -16.13
N ALA A 153 -52.52 5.80 -16.55
CA ALA A 153 -52.51 6.94 -17.46
C ALA A 153 -51.79 8.16 -16.86
N ALA A 154 -51.93 8.38 -15.54
CA ALA A 154 -51.22 9.43 -14.81
C ALA A 154 -49.74 9.11 -14.53
N GLN A 155 -49.28 7.88 -14.79
CA GLN A 155 -47.99 7.35 -14.33
C GLN A 155 -47.77 7.53 -12.81
N ASP A 156 -48.86 7.56 -12.04
CA ASP A 156 -48.84 7.79 -10.60
C ASP A 156 -48.77 6.45 -9.86
N LYS A 157 -47.54 6.07 -9.47
CA LYS A 157 -47.30 4.83 -8.73
C LYS A 157 -48.05 4.76 -7.39
N SER A 158 -48.24 5.88 -6.70
CA SER A 158 -48.95 5.88 -5.40
C SER A 158 -50.43 5.60 -5.61
N ALA A 159 -51.06 6.32 -6.54
CA ALA A 159 -52.46 6.08 -6.92
C ALA A 159 -52.67 4.65 -7.43
N LEU A 160 -51.71 4.12 -8.20
CA LEU A 160 -51.74 2.75 -8.71
C LEU A 160 -51.73 1.74 -7.56
N GLY A 161 -50.83 1.91 -6.59
CA GLY A 161 -50.74 1.06 -5.41
C GLY A 161 -52.04 0.99 -4.61
N TRP A 162 -52.71 2.13 -4.39
CA TRP A 162 -54.01 2.19 -3.71
C TRP A 162 -55.16 1.59 -4.53
N ALA A 163 -55.18 1.77 -5.86
CA ALA A 163 -56.18 1.17 -6.73
C ALA A 163 -56.07 -0.37 -6.77
N ILE A 164 -54.84 -0.90 -6.82
CA ILE A 164 -54.56 -2.33 -6.72
C ILE A 164 -54.97 -2.86 -5.34
N GLN A 165 -54.66 -2.11 -4.26
CA GLN A 165 -55.09 -2.46 -2.91
C GLN A 165 -56.61 -2.60 -2.82
N ALA A 166 -57.36 -1.63 -3.36
CA ALA A 166 -58.81 -1.66 -3.40
C ALA A 166 -59.32 -2.86 -4.22
N THR A 167 -58.68 -3.19 -5.34
CA THR A 167 -59.01 -4.38 -6.15
C THR A 167 -58.86 -5.66 -5.32
N GLY A 168 -57.74 -5.80 -4.61
CA GLY A 168 -57.49 -6.93 -3.71
C GLY A 168 -58.55 -7.03 -2.60
N TYR A 169 -58.90 -5.90 -1.98
CA TYR A 169 -59.97 -5.82 -0.98
C TYR A 169 -61.31 -6.36 -1.50
N GLN A 170 -61.75 -5.95 -2.70
CA GLN A 170 -63.01 -6.41 -3.28
C GLN A 170 -63.00 -7.92 -3.57
N TYR A 171 -61.88 -8.46 -4.07
CA TYR A 171 -61.74 -9.89 -4.31
C TYR A 171 -61.82 -10.70 -3.02
N CYS A 172 -61.13 -10.28 -1.96
CA CYS A 172 -61.19 -10.94 -0.65
C CYS A 172 -62.62 -10.95 -0.09
N LYS A 173 -63.38 -9.86 -0.22
CA LYS A 173 -64.78 -9.81 0.26
C LYS A 173 -65.73 -10.76 -0.50
N ARG A 174 -65.40 -11.06 -1.76
CA ARG A 174 -66.11 -12.04 -2.60
C ARG A 174 -65.62 -13.48 -2.41
N GLY A 175 -64.67 -13.73 -1.50
CA GLY A 175 -64.08 -15.06 -1.27
C GLY A 175 -63.00 -15.47 -2.28
N GLN A 176 -62.60 -14.59 -3.21
CA GLN A 176 -61.55 -14.87 -4.20
C GLN A 176 -60.17 -14.53 -3.62
N TYR A 177 -59.75 -15.23 -2.57
CA TYR A 177 -58.57 -14.87 -1.78
C TYR A 177 -57.27 -14.89 -2.55
N TRP A 178 -57.10 -15.78 -3.54
CA TRP A 178 -55.86 -15.82 -4.34
C TRP A 178 -55.69 -14.55 -5.18
N LYS A 179 -56.72 -14.16 -5.94
CA LYS A 179 -56.71 -12.89 -6.69
C LYS A 179 -56.54 -11.69 -5.76
N GLY A 180 -57.15 -11.77 -4.58
CA GLY A 180 -56.95 -10.80 -3.50
C GLY A 180 -55.47 -10.68 -3.12
N PHE A 181 -54.84 -11.81 -2.78
CA PHE A 181 -53.44 -11.89 -2.38
C PHE A 181 -52.47 -11.40 -3.46
N GLU A 182 -52.66 -11.78 -4.73
CA GLU A 182 -51.84 -11.30 -5.85
C GLU A 182 -51.83 -9.76 -5.92
N ASN A 183 -53.01 -9.14 -5.88
CA ASN A 183 -53.12 -7.68 -5.89
C ASN A 183 -52.53 -7.07 -4.62
N LEU A 184 -52.77 -7.65 -3.45
CA LEU A 184 -52.28 -7.09 -2.19
C LEU A 184 -50.75 -7.18 -2.04
N ILE A 185 -50.12 -8.24 -2.55
CA ILE A 185 -48.66 -8.35 -2.60
C ILE A 185 -48.06 -7.32 -3.56
N GLU A 186 -48.65 -7.15 -4.76
CA GLU A 186 -48.21 -6.13 -5.72
C GLU A 186 -48.32 -4.73 -5.09
N SER A 187 -49.46 -4.44 -4.46
CA SER A 187 -49.69 -3.19 -3.74
C SER A 187 -48.71 -2.98 -2.58
N GLN A 188 -48.41 -4.02 -1.80
CA GLN A 188 -47.45 -3.98 -0.71
C GLN A 188 -46.02 -3.68 -1.20
N LYS A 189 -45.63 -4.27 -2.33
CA LYS A 189 -44.34 -4.01 -2.98
C LYS A 189 -44.23 -2.55 -3.41
N ILE A 190 -45.27 -2.03 -4.07
CA ILE A 190 -45.34 -0.60 -4.45
C ILE A 190 -45.24 0.29 -3.20
N GLY A 191 -45.96 -0.04 -2.12
CA GLY A 191 -45.89 0.72 -0.86
C GLY A 191 -44.48 0.75 -0.27
N LYS A 192 -43.77 -0.38 -0.27
CA LYS A 192 -42.38 -0.47 0.20
C LYS A 192 -41.42 0.34 -0.67
N GLU A 193 -41.56 0.26 -1.99
CA GLU A 193 -40.75 1.04 -2.94
C GLU A 193 -40.94 2.55 -2.74
N LEU A 194 -42.19 2.99 -2.50
CA LEU A 194 -42.53 4.40 -2.27
C LEU A 194 -42.31 4.88 -0.83
N LYS A 195 -41.94 3.99 0.09
CA LYS A 195 -41.93 4.25 1.55
C LYS A 195 -43.27 4.80 2.05
N ASP A 196 -44.38 4.32 1.48
CA ASP A 196 -45.73 4.68 1.88
C ASP A 196 -46.21 3.73 3.00
N SER A 197 -46.02 4.15 4.25
CA SER A 197 -46.36 3.34 5.41
C SER A 197 -47.84 2.93 5.45
N ALA A 198 -48.76 3.84 5.08
CA ALA A 198 -50.18 3.52 5.13
C ALA A 198 -50.56 2.44 4.10
N LEU A 199 -50.04 2.55 2.87
CA LEU A 199 -50.28 1.55 1.83
C LEU A 199 -49.67 0.19 2.22
N THR A 200 -48.43 0.18 2.70
CA THR A 200 -47.76 -1.05 3.15
C THR A 200 -48.50 -1.71 4.31
N ALA A 201 -48.88 -0.94 5.33
CA ALA A 201 -49.63 -1.42 6.50
C ALA A 201 -50.95 -2.08 6.09
N VAL A 202 -51.76 -1.36 5.30
CA VAL A 202 -53.10 -1.82 4.90
C VAL A 202 -53.00 -3.08 4.04
N SER A 203 -52.07 -3.12 3.08
CA SER A 203 -51.90 -4.28 2.21
C SER A 203 -51.43 -5.52 2.98
N LEU A 204 -50.45 -5.38 3.88
CA LEU A 204 -50.01 -6.48 4.77
C LEU A 204 -51.14 -7.00 5.66
N ALA A 205 -51.93 -6.10 6.24
CA ALA A 205 -53.01 -6.51 7.13
C ALA A 205 -54.16 -7.21 6.37
N PHE A 206 -54.45 -6.83 5.13
CA PHE A 206 -55.41 -7.58 4.31
C PHE A 206 -54.87 -8.94 3.84
N ILE A 207 -53.55 -9.06 3.64
CA ILE A 207 -52.90 -10.37 3.41
C ILE A 207 -53.08 -11.26 4.64
N GLY A 208 -52.75 -10.75 5.84
CA GLY A 208 -52.95 -11.46 7.09
C GLY A 208 -54.41 -11.89 7.28
N ARG A 209 -55.35 -11.01 6.97
CA ARG A 209 -56.79 -11.33 7.01
C ARG A 209 -57.15 -12.47 6.08
N SER A 210 -56.55 -12.55 4.90
CA SER A 210 -56.78 -13.64 3.95
C SER A 210 -56.30 -14.98 4.51
N PHE A 211 -55.11 -15.03 5.12
CA PHE A 211 -54.61 -16.25 5.79
C PHE A 211 -55.50 -16.68 6.96
N ASN A 212 -55.95 -15.74 7.81
CA ASN A 212 -56.92 -16.02 8.88
C ASN A 212 -58.21 -16.66 8.35
N ARG A 213 -58.71 -16.22 7.17
CA ARG A 213 -59.95 -16.74 6.60
C ARG A 213 -59.81 -18.11 5.98
N VAL A 214 -58.60 -18.44 5.51
CA VAL A 214 -58.27 -19.75 4.94
C VAL A 214 -57.86 -20.77 6.03
N GLY A 215 -57.68 -20.32 7.27
CA GLY A 215 -57.38 -21.18 8.42
C GLY A 215 -55.90 -21.37 8.72
N ASP A 216 -55.05 -20.39 8.34
CA ASP A 216 -53.63 -20.35 8.70
C ASP A 216 -53.37 -19.15 9.63
N PRO A 217 -53.77 -19.22 10.91
CA PRO A 217 -53.65 -18.11 11.86
C PRO A 217 -52.20 -17.73 12.16
N GLN A 218 -51.26 -18.67 12.07
CA GLN A 218 -49.85 -18.39 12.34
C GLN A 218 -49.27 -17.46 11.28
N LYS A 219 -49.45 -17.78 9.99
CA LYS A 219 -49.01 -16.86 8.91
C LYS A 219 -49.75 -15.53 8.97
N ALA A 220 -51.03 -15.54 9.36
CA ALA A 220 -51.78 -14.31 9.51
C ALA A 220 -51.12 -13.37 10.54
N LEU A 221 -50.73 -13.91 11.71
CA LEU A 221 -49.99 -13.17 12.74
C LEU A 221 -48.66 -12.64 12.20
N ASP A 222 -47.90 -13.43 11.45
CA ASP A 222 -46.64 -12.96 10.84
C ASP A 222 -46.84 -11.70 9.98
N TYR A 223 -47.88 -11.70 9.15
CA TYR A 223 -48.22 -10.55 8.32
C TYR A 223 -48.75 -9.36 9.12
N TYR A 224 -49.55 -9.59 10.17
CA TYR A 224 -49.99 -8.50 11.06
C TYR A 224 -48.81 -7.87 11.79
N HIS A 225 -47.90 -8.68 12.34
CA HIS A 225 -46.69 -8.18 13.00
C HIS A 225 -45.80 -7.39 12.05
N GLN A 226 -45.65 -7.84 10.80
CA GLN A 226 -44.95 -7.06 9.77
C GLN A 226 -45.64 -5.72 9.45
N SER A 227 -46.96 -5.61 9.65
CA SER A 227 -47.73 -4.41 9.35
C SER A 227 -47.64 -3.33 10.43
N LEU A 228 -47.51 -3.73 11.72
CA LEU A 228 -47.54 -2.84 12.88
C LEU A 228 -46.56 -1.64 12.81
N PRO A 229 -45.29 -1.80 12.38
CA PRO A 229 -44.35 -0.68 12.32
C PRO A 229 -44.77 0.45 11.37
N TYR A 230 -45.71 0.18 10.46
CA TYR A 230 -46.15 1.12 9.43
C TYR A 230 -47.48 1.80 9.79
N PHE A 231 -48.08 1.52 10.95
CA PHE A 231 -49.41 2.02 11.30
C PHE A 231 -49.41 3.51 11.62
N THR A 232 -50.37 4.23 11.04
CA THR A 232 -50.75 5.57 11.49
C THR A 232 -51.73 5.47 12.67
N PRO A 233 -51.95 6.56 13.43
CA PRO A 233 -52.99 6.62 14.46
C PRO A 233 -54.37 6.15 13.99
N PHE A 234 -54.80 6.58 12.80
CA PHE A 234 -56.05 6.07 12.21
C PHE A 234 -56.04 4.55 12.00
N LEU A 235 -54.92 3.97 11.55
CA LEU A 235 -54.82 2.52 11.35
C LEU A 235 -54.79 1.73 12.65
N LEU A 236 -54.41 2.35 13.77
CA LEU A 236 -54.52 1.77 15.11
C LEU A 236 -55.97 1.66 15.62
N LEU A 237 -56.91 2.40 15.01
CA LEU A 237 -58.36 2.28 15.25
C LEU A 237 -59.04 1.33 14.26
N TRP A 238 -58.37 0.99 13.16
CA TRP A 238 -58.90 0.03 12.19
C TRP A 238 -59.01 -1.37 12.83
N PRO A 239 -59.93 -2.25 12.38
CA PRO A 239 -60.15 -3.60 12.95
C PRO A 239 -58.96 -4.59 12.86
N HIS A 240 -57.72 -4.12 12.73
CA HIS A 240 -56.53 -4.96 12.67
C HIS A 240 -56.17 -5.63 14.00
N LEU A 241 -56.30 -4.91 15.12
CA LEU A 241 -56.11 -5.53 16.44
C LEU A 241 -57.13 -6.64 16.68
N GLU A 242 -58.36 -6.45 16.20
CA GLU A 242 -59.40 -7.48 16.23
C GLU A 242 -59.11 -8.64 15.28
N ASP A 243 -58.51 -8.38 14.11
CA ASP A 243 -58.05 -9.45 13.23
C ASP A 243 -56.92 -10.29 13.87
N MET A 244 -56.03 -9.67 14.65
CA MET A 244 -55.01 -10.37 15.44
C MET A 244 -55.64 -11.16 16.59
N ALA A 245 -56.60 -10.57 17.30
CA ALA A 245 -57.38 -11.25 18.33
C ALA A 245 -58.08 -12.49 17.76
N TYR A 246 -58.64 -12.39 16.55
CA TYR A 246 -59.23 -13.53 15.84
C TYR A 246 -58.22 -14.64 15.54
N ALA A 247 -57.01 -14.29 15.09
CA ALA A 247 -55.95 -15.27 14.83
C ALA A 247 -55.56 -16.02 16.11
N HIS A 248 -55.40 -15.28 17.21
CA HIS A 248 -55.11 -15.88 18.52
C HIS A 248 -56.26 -16.73 19.05
N LEU A 249 -57.51 -16.36 18.77
CA LEU A 249 -58.67 -17.19 19.13
C LEU A 249 -58.62 -18.54 18.41
N GLN A 250 -58.29 -18.56 17.11
CA GLN A 250 -58.13 -19.82 16.36
C GLN A 250 -57.01 -20.70 16.94
N LEU A 251 -55.97 -20.08 17.51
CA LEU A 251 -54.87 -20.76 18.21
C LEU A 251 -55.19 -21.10 19.67
N ARG A 252 -56.37 -20.73 20.19
CA ARG A 252 -56.80 -20.88 21.60
C ARG A 252 -55.96 -20.07 22.60
N ASN A 253 -55.33 -18.98 22.17
CA ASN A 253 -54.53 -18.09 23.01
C ASN A 253 -55.41 -16.99 23.64
N TYR A 254 -56.25 -17.36 24.60
CA TYR A 254 -57.29 -16.47 25.15
C TYR A 254 -56.76 -15.18 25.80
N ASP A 255 -55.61 -15.22 26.49
CA ASP A 255 -55.01 -14.03 27.10
C ASP A 255 -54.60 -12.99 26.03
N SER A 256 -54.09 -13.47 24.89
CA SER A 256 -53.74 -12.60 23.77
C SER A 256 -54.97 -11.95 23.16
N VAL A 257 -56.10 -12.67 23.07
CA VAL A 257 -57.38 -12.09 22.62
C VAL A 257 -57.77 -10.90 23.51
N LEU A 258 -57.76 -11.10 24.83
CA LEU A 258 -58.12 -10.04 25.79
C LEU A 258 -57.16 -8.85 25.71
N TYR A 259 -55.85 -9.09 25.57
CA TYR A 259 -54.85 -8.05 25.41
C TYR A 259 -55.15 -7.15 24.20
N TYR A 260 -55.40 -7.74 23.03
CA TYR A 260 -55.63 -6.96 21.80
C TYR A 260 -56.94 -6.17 21.85
N GLN A 261 -57.99 -6.70 22.48
CA GLN A 261 -59.24 -5.97 22.69
C GLN A 261 -59.06 -4.78 23.63
N GLN A 262 -58.40 -4.98 24.77
CA GLN A 262 -58.10 -3.89 25.71
C GLN A 262 -57.24 -2.81 25.05
N LYS A 263 -56.28 -3.24 24.22
CA LYS A 263 -55.45 -2.33 23.43
C LYS A 263 -56.28 -1.52 22.43
N HIS A 264 -57.25 -2.14 21.75
CA HIS A 264 -58.16 -1.43 20.84
C HIS A 264 -59.02 -0.38 21.57
N LEU A 265 -59.60 -0.75 22.72
CA LEU A 265 -60.37 0.18 23.56
C LEU A 265 -59.51 1.33 24.09
N ARG A 266 -58.27 1.05 24.52
CA ARG A 266 -57.32 2.08 24.95
C ARG A 266 -56.96 3.02 23.80
N ASN A 267 -56.70 2.49 22.60
CA ASN A 267 -56.46 3.31 21.41
C ASN A 267 -57.65 4.21 21.11
N LEU A 268 -58.88 3.71 21.21
CA LEU A 268 -60.08 4.53 21.02
C LEU A 268 -60.18 5.69 22.01
N ALA A 269 -59.84 5.46 23.27
CA ALA A 269 -59.87 6.49 24.30
C ALA A 269 -58.75 7.54 24.12
N VAL A 270 -57.55 7.11 23.68
CA VAL A 270 -56.37 7.98 23.56
C VAL A 270 -56.34 8.76 22.25
N LEU A 271 -56.76 8.16 21.14
CA LEU A 271 -56.54 8.72 19.81
C LEU A 271 -57.63 9.68 19.35
N THR A 272 -58.81 9.70 19.99
CA THR A 272 -59.86 10.64 19.61
C THR A 272 -60.84 10.94 20.75
N THR A 273 -61.25 12.20 20.83
CA THR A 273 -62.31 12.66 21.75
C THR A 273 -63.71 12.61 21.12
N ASP A 274 -63.80 12.35 19.82
CA ASP A 274 -65.03 12.36 19.03
C ASP A 274 -65.87 11.09 19.29
N GLU A 275 -67.03 11.26 19.91
CA GLU A 275 -67.90 10.13 20.28
C GLU A 275 -68.48 9.41 19.06
N ALA A 276 -68.73 10.11 17.94
CA ALA A 276 -69.24 9.47 16.73
C ALA A 276 -68.19 8.53 16.13
N VAL A 277 -66.92 8.94 16.16
CA VAL A 277 -65.78 8.11 15.75
C VAL A 277 -65.60 6.93 16.70
N ARG A 278 -65.64 7.17 18.02
CA ARG A 278 -65.53 6.08 19.01
C ARG A 278 -66.63 5.04 18.84
N ASN A 279 -67.89 5.46 18.69
CA ASN A 279 -69.02 4.56 18.50
C ASN A 279 -68.88 3.69 17.25
N LYS A 280 -68.41 4.26 16.14
CA LYS A 280 -68.13 3.49 14.91
C LYS A 280 -67.15 2.35 15.18
N PHE A 281 -66.02 2.65 15.81
CA PHE A 281 -64.94 1.68 15.97
C PHE A 281 -65.15 0.73 17.15
N ARG A 282 -65.99 1.08 18.13
CA ARG A 282 -66.45 0.19 19.21
C ARG A 282 -67.22 -1.02 18.67
N ALA A 283 -67.96 -0.86 17.55
CA ALA A 283 -68.70 -1.96 16.93
C ALA A 283 -67.82 -3.15 16.48
N TYR A 284 -66.52 -2.93 16.26
CA TYR A 284 -65.60 -4.00 15.86
C TYR A 284 -65.04 -4.82 17.05
N VAL A 285 -65.00 -4.25 18.26
CA VAL A 285 -64.31 -4.81 19.46
C VAL A 285 -64.82 -6.18 19.89
N TRP A 286 -66.10 -6.43 19.70
CA TRP A 286 -66.76 -7.65 20.19
C TRP A 286 -66.91 -8.73 19.11
N GLY A 287 -66.57 -8.42 17.87
CA GLY A 287 -66.94 -9.22 16.71
C GLY A 287 -66.29 -10.59 16.61
N TYR A 288 -64.98 -10.63 16.77
CA TYR A 288 -64.17 -11.83 16.49
C TYR A 288 -63.74 -12.58 17.75
N SER A 289 -63.92 -11.97 18.90
CA SER A 289 -63.49 -12.43 20.21
C SER A 289 -64.64 -12.94 21.07
N VAL A 290 -65.90 -12.76 20.65
CA VAL A 290 -67.11 -13.03 21.45
C VAL A 290 -67.02 -14.33 22.26
N GLU A 291 -66.46 -15.39 21.68
CA GLU A 291 -66.25 -16.70 22.31
C GLU A 291 -65.50 -16.63 23.65
N VAL A 292 -64.52 -15.74 23.78
CA VAL A 292 -63.77 -15.52 25.04
C VAL A 292 -64.66 -14.90 26.11
N GLN A 293 -65.50 -13.95 25.75
CA GLN A 293 -66.47 -13.36 26.66
C GLN A 293 -67.59 -14.33 27.00
N LEU A 294 -67.99 -15.20 26.06
CA LEU A 294 -68.93 -16.27 26.33
C LEU A 294 -68.38 -17.25 27.36
N ALA A 295 -67.09 -17.62 27.25
CA ALA A 295 -66.40 -18.49 28.20
C ALA A 295 -66.28 -17.84 29.59
N ARG A 296 -66.21 -16.51 29.66
CA ARG A 296 -66.19 -15.74 30.92
C ARG A 296 -67.57 -15.36 31.45
N HIS A 297 -68.65 -15.82 30.80
CA HIS A 297 -70.04 -15.50 31.15
C HIS A 297 -70.38 -13.99 31.18
N GLN A 298 -69.64 -13.16 30.43
CA GLN A 298 -69.86 -11.70 30.36
C GLN A 298 -70.97 -11.31 29.36
N TYR A 299 -72.10 -12.01 29.38
CA TYR A 299 -73.13 -11.87 28.36
C TYR A 299 -73.80 -10.49 28.36
N GLU A 300 -74.14 -9.97 29.55
CA GLU A 300 -74.90 -8.71 29.68
C GLU A 300 -74.09 -7.51 29.22
N GLN A 301 -72.80 -7.46 29.56
CA GLN A 301 -71.91 -6.38 29.15
C GLN A 301 -71.79 -6.31 27.61
N VAL A 302 -71.59 -7.46 26.95
CA VAL A 302 -71.49 -7.51 25.49
C VAL A 302 -72.81 -7.08 24.83
N LEU A 303 -73.96 -7.48 25.37
CA LEU A 303 -75.26 -7.08 24.83
C LEU A 303 -75.52 -5.58 25.02
N ALA A 304 -75.19 -5.03 26.20
CA ALA A 304 -75.33 -3.61 26.50
C ALA A 304 -74.51 -2.73 25.54
N ASP A 305 -73.31 -3.18 25.17
CA ASP A 305 -72.44 -2.45 24.24
C ASP A 305 -72.87 -2.58 22.78
N VAL A 306 -73.38 -3.74 22.36
CA VAL A 306 -73.60 -4.06 20.93
C VAL A 306 -75.03 -3.77 20.47
N LEU A 307 -76.05 -4.04 21.30
CA LEU A 307 -77.45 -3.87 20.89
C LEU A 307 -77.79 -2.43 20.48
N PRO A 308 -77.37 -1.37 21.21
CA PRO A 308 -77.69 0.01 20.83
C PRO A 308 -77.07 0.43 19.49
N LEU A 309 -76.00 -0.26 19.06
CA LEU A 309 -75.31 0.05 17.79
C LEU A 309 -76.07 -0.47 16.57
N LEU A 310 -76.87 -1.53 16.71
CA LEU A 310 -77.49 -2.23 15.58
C LEU A 310 -78.41 -1.32 14.77
N ASP A 311 -79.24 -0.51 15.42
CA ASP A 311 -80.20 0.35 14.72
C ASP A 311 -79.49 1.44 13.92
N GLY A 312 -78.43 2.03 14.50
CA GLY A 312 -77.58 2.98 13.78
C GLY A 312 -76.88 2.35 12.57
N LEU A 313 -76.38 1.11 12.70
CA LEU A 313 -75.73 0.38 11.61
C LEU A 313 -76.72 0.04 10.48
N ARG A 314 -77.95 -0.38 10.82
CA ARG A 314 -79.03 -0.63 9.86
C ARG A 314 -79.40 0.63 9.08
N GLN A 315 -79.62 1.75 9.78
CA GLN A 315 -79.98 3.02 9.15
C GLN A 315 -78.88 3.54 8.21
N LYS A 316 -77.62 3.48 8.65
CA LYS A 316 -76.45 3.90 7.86
C LYS A 316 -76.13 2.92 6.71
N ARG A 317 -76.64 1.68 6.77
CA ARG A 317 -76.29 0.56 5.88
C ARG A 317 -74.79 0.25 5.89
N ASP A 318 -74.16 0.35 7.06
CA ASP A 318 -72.78 -0.10 7.23
C ASP A 318 -72.78 -1.62 7.43
N VAL A 319 -72.70 -2.36 6.32
CA VAL A 319 -73.02 -3.79 6.33
C VAL A 319 -71.96 -4.63 7.03
N ILE A 320 -70.70 -4.19 7.08
CA ILE A 320 -69.61 -5.00 7.64
C ILE A 320 -69.68 -5.06 9.17
N PRO A 321 -69.72 -3.93 9.92
CA PRO A 321 -69.95 -3.98 11.36
C PRO A 321 -71.33 -4.54 11.68
N LEU A 322 -72.36 -4.29 10.86
CA LEU A 322 -73.69 -4.88 11.08
C LEU A 322 -73.61 -6.40 11.12
N MET A 323 -73.03 -7.04 10.10
CA MET A 323 -72.87 -8.50 10.08
C MET A 323 -72.04 -9.01 11.26
N GLN A 324 -70.98 -8.29 11.63
CA GLN A 324 -70.14 -8.62 12.78
C GLN A 324 -70.91 -8.57 14.10
N SER A 325 -71.65 -7.49 14.34
CA SER A 325 -72.49 -7.30 15.53
C SER A 325 -73.64 -8.30 15.59
N LEU A 326 -74.28 -8.61 14.45
CA LEU A 326 -75.32 -9.64 14.38
C LEU A 326 -74.77 -11.03 14.75
N LEU A 327 -73.57 -11.38 14.26
CA LEU A 327 -72.90 -12.62 14.62
C LEU A 327 -72.59 -12.67 16.13
N THR A 328 -72.02 -11.60 16.69
CA THR A 328 -71.76 -11.47 18.13
C THR A 328 -73.03 -11.66 18.94
N VAL A 329 -74.09 -10.91 18.65
CA VAL A 329 -75.35 -10.97 19.40
C VAL A 329 -75.99 -12.36 19.30
N ALA A 330 -75.98 -12.96 18.11
CA ALA A 330 -76.51 -14.31 17.91
C ALA A 330 -75.76 -15.35 18.75
N ARG A 331 -74.42 -15.30 18.77
CA ARG A 331 -73.57 -16.17 19.59
C ARG A 331 -73.75 -15.94 21.10
N VAL A 332 -73.96 -14.70 21.53
CA VAL A 332 -74.28 -14.41 22.94
C VAL A 332 -75.60 -15.02 23.36
N TYR A 333 -76.66 -14.89 22.55
CA TYR A 333 -77.93 -15.52 22.86
C TYR A 333 -77.88 -17.05 22.77
N GLU A 334 -77.03 -17.62 21.89
CA GLU A 334 -76.75 -19.05 21.88
C GLU A 334 -76.12 -19.50 23.21
N GLY A 335 -75.09 -18.79 23.69
CA GLY A 335 -74.43 -19.08 24.97
C GLY A 335 -75.38 -18.95 26.18
N LYS A 336 -76.31 -17.99 26.14
CA LYS A 336 -77.40 -17.84 27.12
C LYS A 336 -78.52 -18.87 26.96
N GLN A 337 -78.39 -19.83 26.03
CA GLN A 337 -79.40 -20.84 25.71
C GLN A 337 -80.76 -20.28 25.25
N LYS A 338 -80.80 -19.02 24.78
CA LYS A 338 -81.98 -18.37 24.22
C LYS A 338 -82.05 -18.59 22.69
N TYR A 339 -82.14 -19.85 22.28
CA TYR A 339 -81.98 -20.27 20.88
C TYR A 339 -82.95 -19.59 19.89
N PRO A 340 -84.24 -19.36 20.18
CA PRO A 340 -85.13 -18.66 19.25
C PRO A 340 -84.69 -17.22 18.96
N ILE A 341 -84.15 -16.52 19.96
CA ILE A 341 -83.63 -15.15 19.81
C ILE A 341 -82.33 -15.18 19.00
N ALA A 342 -81.42 -16.10 19.32
CA ALA A 342 -80.20 -16.31 18.55
C ALA A 342 -80.49 -16.57 17.07
N LEU A 343 -81.48 -17.42 16.79
CA LEU A 343 -81.90 -17.78 15.43
C LEU A 343 -82.42 -16.57 14.64
N ARG A 344 -83.12 -15.63 15.30
CA ARG A 344 -83.57 -14.38 14.65
C ARG A 344 -82.39 -13.57 14.10
N TYR A 345 -81.36 -13.36 14.93
CA TYR A 345 -80.16 -12.61 14.53
C TYR A 345 -79.31 -13.39 13.51
N ALA A 346 -79.20 -14.72 13.65
CA ALA A 346 -78.51 -15.57 12.68
C ALA A 346 -79.17 -15.53 11.28
N ARG A 347 -80.52 -15.47 11.23
CA ARG A 347 -81.26 -15.30 9.98
C ARG A 347 -81.00 -13.94 9.32
N GLU A 348 -81.04 -12.86 10.11
CA GLU A 348 -80.73 -11.51 9.62
C GLU A 348 -79.28 -11.43 9.08
N LEU A 349 -78.33 -12.02 9.80
CA LEU A 349 -76.94 -12.14 9.36
C LEU A 349 -76.84 -12.87 8.02
N ARG A 350 -77.45 -14.05 7.90
CA ARG A 350 -77.42 -14.85 6.67
C ARG A 350 -78.04 -14.10 5.49
N GLN A 351 -79.18 -13.45 5.72
CA GLN A 351 -79.87 -12.65 4.71
C GLN A 351 -78.98 -11.50 4.22
N THR A 352 -78.39 -10.74 5.15
CA THR A 352 -77.48 -9.62 4.84
C THR A 352 -76.24 -10.10 4.08
N ALA A 353 -75.64 -11.22 4.51
CA ALA A 353 -74.48 -11.80 3.85
C ALA A 353 -74.81 -12.34 2.45
N SER A 354 -76.01 -12.90 2.26
CA SER A 354 -76.50 -13.37 0.96
C SER A 354 -76.72 -12.21 -0.02
N GLN A 355 -77.44 -11.16 0.41
CA GLN A 355 -77.71 -9.98 -0.41
C GLN A 355 -76.45 -9.24 -0.84
N THR A 356 -75.42 -9.23 0.02
CA THR A 356 -74.14 -8.59 -0.29
C THR A 356 -73.16 -9.52 -1.01
N ALA A 357 -73.47 -10.82 -1.15
CA ALA A 357 -72.53 -11.84 -1.63
C ALA A 357 -71.23 -11.92 -0.80
N ASN A 358 -71.31 -11.68 0.51
CA ASN A 358 -70.19 -11.83 1.43
C ASN A 358 -70.03 -13.30 1.87
N GLN A 359 -69.08 -14.00 1.25
CA GLN A 359 -68.90 -15.44 1.46
C GLN A 359 -68.48 -15.80 2.89
N GLN A 360 -67.70 -14.95 3.57
CA GLN A 360 -67.33 -15.23 4.95
C GLN A 360 -68.57 -15.27 5.84
N TYR A 361 -69.34 -14.19 5.89
CA TYR A 361 -70.43 -14.11 6.85
C TYR A 361 -71.56 -15.07 6.47
N LEU A 362 -71.65 -15.48 5.19
CA LEU A 362 -72.47 -16.61 4.79
C LEU A 362 -71.98 -17.92 5.42
N LYS A 363 -70.67 -18.20 5.41
CA LYS A 363 -70.11 -19.36 6.13
C LYS A 363 -70.46 -19.31 7.61
N ASP A 364 -70.13 -18.20 8.28
CA ASP A 364 -70.30 -18.06 9.72
C ASP A 364 -71.78 -18.17 10.13
N ALA A 365 -72.70 -17.58 9.34
CA ALA A 365 -74.13 -17.70 9.58
C ALA A 365 -74.65 -19.13 9.40
N ASN A 366 -74.23 -19.84 8.35
CA ASN A 366 -74.67 -21.22 8.12
C ASN A 366 -74.13 -22.16 9.20
N GLY A 367 -72.89 -21.98 9.66
CA GLY A 367 -72.33 -22.75 10.78
C GLY A 367 -73.10 -22.51 12.09
N LEU A 368 -73.41 -21.25 12.39
CA LEU A 368 -74.22 -20.90 13.56
C LEU A 368 -75.64 -21.45 13.47
N MET A 369 -76.29 -21.34 12.30
CA MET A 369 -77.63 -21.87 12.08
C MET A 369 -77.67 -23.39 12.26
N ALA A 370 -76.65 -24.11 11.76
CA ALA A 370 -76.54 -25.55 11.95
C ALA A 370 -76.51 -25.93 13.43
N SER A 371 -75.63 -25.28 14.22
CA SER A 371 -75.54 -25.52 15.66
C SER A 371 -76.84 -25.16 16.40
N LEU A 372 -77.48 -24.04 16.05
CA LEU A 372 -78.74 -23.64 16.68
C LEU A 372 -79.88 -24.63 16.41
N PHE A 373 -80.00 -25.14 15.19
CA PHE A 373 -81.03 -26.13 14.85
C PHE A 373 -80.79 -27.48 15.51
N GLU A 374 -79.53 -27.88 15.67
CA GLU A 374 -79.16 -29.07 16.43
C GLU A 374 -79.59 -28.94 17.91
N ARG A 375 -79.27 -27.81 18.55
CA ARG A 375 -79.71 -27.52 19.94
C ARG A 375 -81.22 -27.42 20.08
N LEU A 376 -81.93 -26.98 19.04
CA LEU A 376 -83.39 -26.99 18.95
C LEU A 376 -83.99 -28.36 18.62
N LYS A 377 -83.16 -29.42 18.52
CA LYS A 377 -83.56 -30.79 18.17
C LYS A 377 -84.26 -30.89 16.80
N ARG A 378 -83.79 -30.13 15.81
CA ARG A 378 -84.28 -30.13 14.41
C ARG A 378 -83.17 -30.58 13.44
N PRO A 379 -82.86 -31.88 13.38
CA PRO A 379 -81.69 -32.41 12.67
C PRO A 379 -81.73 -32.14 11.15
N ASP A 380 -82.91 -32.18 10.51
CA ASP A 380 -83.03 -31.95 9.06
C ASP A 380 -82.58 -30.53 8.68
N SER A 381 -83.03 -29.54 9.44
CA SER A 381 -82.63 -28.15 9.26
C SER A 381 -81.14 -27.99 9.56
N ALA A 382 -80.65 -28.59 10.65
CA ALA A 382 -79.23 -28.54 11.01
C ALA A 382 -78.34 -29.09 9.87
N TYR A 383 -78.72 -30.22 9.28
CA TYR A 383 -78.00 -30.85 8.18
C TYR A 383 -77.96 -29.95 6.93
N VAL A 384 -79.07 -29.31 6.55
CA VAL A 384 -79.10 -28.39 5.40
C VAL A 384 -78.11 -27.24 5.58
N TYR A 385 -78.11 -26.59 6.74
CA TYR A 385 -77.20 -25.48 7.02
C TYR A 385 -75.76 -25.95 7.18
N PHE A 386 -75.53 -27.13 7.73
CA PHE A 386 -74.21 -27.74 7.81
C PHE A 386 -73.64 -28.04 6.42
N LYS A 387 -74.44 -28.58 5.50
CA LYS A 387 -74.04 -28.80 4.10
C LYS A 387 -73.71 -27.50 3.38
N GLN A 388 -74.48 -26.43 3.62
CA GLN A 388 -74.16 -25.11 3.07
C GLN A 388 -72.85 -24.55 3.65
N TYR A 389 -72.64 -24.72 4.96
CA TYR A 389 -71.41 -24.36 5.64
C TYR A 389 -70.19 -25.08 5.03
N THR A 390 -70.25 -26.40 4.84
CA THR A 390 -69.13 -27.17 4.28
C THR A 390 -68.82 -26.78 2.85
N ILE A 391 -69.82 -26.61 1.98
CA ILE A 391 -69.63 -26.14 0.60
C ILE A 391 -68.91 -24.79 0.55
N ILE A 392 -69.36 -23.82 1.38
CA ILE A 392 -68.75 -22.49 1.42
C ILE A 392 -67.36 -22.57 2.06
N ASN A 393 -67.17 -23.37 3.10
CA ASN A 393 -65.89 -23.53 3.77
C ASN A 393 -64.85 -24.14 2.82
N ASP A 394 -65.19 -25.18 2.07
CA ASP A 394 -64.30 -25.80 1.08
C ASP A 394 -63.98 -24.84 -0.07
N SER A 395 -64.97 -24.05 -0.49
CA SER A 395 -64.78 -22.99 -1.48
C SER A 395 -63.83 -21.90 -0.99
N LEU A 396 -63.96 -21.45 0.26
CA LEU A 396 -63.14 -20.40 0.88
C LEU A 396 -61.75 -20.89 1.28
N ALA A 397 -61.64 -22.12 1.77
CA ALA A 397 -60.39 -22.79 2.08
C ALA A 397 -59.64 -23.25 0.82
N THR A 398 -59.97 -22.65 -0.35
CA THR A 398 -59.64 -23.14 -1.69
C THR A 398 -58.24 -23.75 -1.66
N ARG A 399 -58.11 -25.06 -1.90
CA ARG A 399 -56.79 -25.73 -1.98
C ARG A 399 -55.82 -24.95 -2.87
N GLN A 400 -56.35 -24.27 -3.90
CA GLN A 400 -55.62 -23.35 -4.76
C GLN A 400 -54.93 -22.20 -4.01
N PHE A 401 -55.55 -21.56 -3.02
CA PHE A 401 -54.91 -20.50 -2.23
C PHE A 401 -53.71 -21.05 -1.44
N ALA A 402 -53.91 -22.12 -0.68
CA ALA A 402 -52.84 -22.73 0.11
C ALA A 402 -51.68 -23.22 -0.78
N GLN A 403 -51.98 -23.93 -1.88
CA GLN A 403 -50.97 -24.41 -2.82
C GLN A 403 -50.21 -23.27 -3.50
N ARG A 404 -50.92 -22.27 -4.06
CA ARG A 404 -50.28 -21.17 -4.79
C ARG A 404 -49.51 -20.23 -3.86
N THR A 405 -50.00 -19.97 -2.65
CA THR A 405 -49.24 -19.19 -1.65
C THR A 405 -48.03 -19.95 -1.15
N ALA A 406 -48.11 -21.27 -0.94
CA ALA A 406 -46.95 -22.08 -0.61
C ALA A 406 -45.88 -22.03 -1.72
N LEU A 407 -46.28 -22.16 -2.99
CA LEU A 407 -45.37 -22.00 -4.14
C LEU A 407 -44.73 -20.62 -4.19
N TYR A 408 -45.53 -19.56 -3.99
CA TYR A 408 -45.03 -18.18 -3.97
C TYR A 408 -44.01 -17.97 -2.83
N LEU A 409 -44.32 -18.44 -1.63
CA LEU A 409 -43.43 -18.31 -0.48
C LEU A 409 -42.14 -19.13 -0.66
N ALA A 410 -42.25 -20.34 -1.22
CA ALA A 410 -41.08 -21.17 -1.55
C ALA A 410 -40.19 -20.49 -2.60
N ALA A 411 -40.78 -19.87 -3.63
CA ALA A 411 -40.04 -19.09 -4.62
C ALA A 411 -39.31 -17.90 -3.97
N GLY A 412 -39.98 -17.15 -3.07
CA GLY A 412 -39.35 -16.06 -2.33
C GLY A 412 -38.20 -16.52 -1.41
N GLN A 413 -38.35 -17.67 -0.76
CA GLN A 413 -37.27 -18.29 0.03
C GLN A 413 -36.09 -18.71 -0.86
N ALA A 414 -36.36 -19.26 -2.04
CA ALA A 414 -35.33 -19.62 -3.01
C ALA A 414 -34.58 -18.38 -3.52
N GLU A 415 -35.28 -17.29 -3.86
CA GLU A 415 -34.66 -16.02 -4.26
C GLU A 415 -33.75 -15.45 -3.17
N ASN A 416 -34.21 -15.45 -1.91
CA ASN A 416 -33.41 -15.01 -0.78
C ASN A 416 -32.17 -15.89 -0.58
N ARG A 417 -32.30 -17.21 -0.74
CA ARG A 417 -31.17 -18.15 -0.68
C ARG A 417 -30.16 -17.88 -1.79
N ILE A 418 -30.63 -17.64 -3.02
CA ILE A 418 -29.77 -17.26 -4.15
C ILE A 418 -29.05 -15.93 -3.86
N ARG A 419 -29.74 -14.94 -3.28
CA ARG A 419 -29.12 -13.66 -2.89
C ARG A 419 -28.03 -13.86 -1.84
N LEU A 420 -28.29 -14.64 -0.80
CA LEU A 420 -27.30 -14.98 0.23
C LEU A 420 -26.09 -15.70 -0.36
N LEU A 421 -26.32 -16.67 -1.26
CA LEU A 421 -25.24 -17.37 -1.97
C LEU A 421 -24.42 -16.42 -2.86
N LYS A 422 -25.06 -15.45 -3.53
CA LYS A 422 -24.35 -14.41 -4.30
C LYS A 422 -23.49 -13.52 -3.41
N GLN A 423 -23.99 -13.13 -2.22
CA GLN A 423 -23.23 -12.35 -1.25
C GLN A 423 -22.03 -13.14 -0.71
N ASP A 424 -22.23 -14.41 -0.33
CA ASP A 424 -21.15 -15.29 0.13
C ASP A 424 -20.08 -15.50 -0.96
N LYS A 425 -20.50 -15.69 -2.21
CA LYS A 425 -19.60 -15.77 -3.36
C LYS A 425 -18.77 -14.49 -3.53
N ALA A 426 -19.40 -13.31 -3.49
CA ALA A 426 -18.70 -12.03 -3.61
C ALA A 426 -17.69 -11.82 -2.47
N LEU A 427 -18.04 -12.23 -1.24
CA LEU A 427 -17.13 -12.14 -0.09
C LEU A 427 -15.92 -13.07 -0.24
N LYS A 428 -16.11 -14.29 -0.77
CA LYS A 428 -15.02 -15.22 -1.10
C LYS A 428 -14.11 -14.69 -2.22
N GLU A 429 -14.68 -14.10 -3.26
CA GLU A 429 -13.91 -13.47 -4.34
C GLU A 429 -13.07 -12.30 -3.80
N GLN A 430 -13.63 -11.48 -2.91
CA GLN A 430 -12.89 -10.39 -2.26
C GLN A 430 -11.73 -10.93 -1.39
N GLN A 431 -11.96 -11.99 -0.62
CA GLN A 431 -10.90 -12.65 0.16
C GLN A 431 -9.79 -13.21 -0.72
N LEU A 432 -10.13 -13.80 -1.88
CA LEU A 432 -9.16 -14.31 -2.84
C LEU A 432 -8.24 -13.19 -3.37
N VAL A 433 -8.82 -12.03 -3.70
CA VAL A 433 -8.06 -10.86 -4.17
C VAL A 433 -7.10 -10.35 -3.10
N VAL A 434 -7.56 -10.24 -1.84
CA VAL A 434 -6.68 -9.82 -0.72
C VAL A 434 -5.53 -10.81 -0.54
N LYS A 435 -5.81 -12.11 -0.57
CA LYS A 435 -4.78 -13.16 -0.45
C LYS A 435 -3.77 -13.12 -1.60
N GLN A 436 -4.23 -12.83 -2.82
CA GLN A 436 -3.33 -12.64 -3.97
C GLN A 436 -2.43 -11.41 -3.80
N GLN A 437 -2.95 -10.30 -3.27
CA GLN A 437 -2.15 -9.10 -2.97
C GLN A 437 -1.11 -9.36 -1.88
N GLU A 438 -1.47 -10.08 -0.82
CA GLU A 438 -0.54 -10.49 0.23
C GLU A 438 0.59 -11.35 -0.34
N LEU A 439 0.25 -12.36 -1.15
CA LEU A 439 1.23 -13.22 -1.79
C LEU A 439 2.16 -12.40 -2.71
N GLN A 440 1.61 -11.48 -3.49
CA GLN A 440 2.41 -10.62 -4.38
C GLN A 440 3.36 -9.70 -3.60
N ARG A 441 2.92 -9.12 -2.48
CA ARG A 441 3.79 -8.35 -1.58
C ARG A 441 4.90 -9.21 -1.00
N GLN A 442 4.58 -10.42 -0.59
CA GLN A 442 5.57 -11.37 -0.09
C GLN A 442 6.60 -11.71 -1.17
N THR A 443 6.17 -11.99 -2.40
CA THR A 443 7.07 -12.25 -3.54
C THR A 443 7.93 -11.03 -3.89
N GLN A 444 7.38 -9.81 -3.84
CA GLN A 444 8.16 -8.59 -4.06
C GLN A 444 9.21 -8.38 -2.96
N SER A 445 8.85 -8.58 -1.69
CA SER A 445 9.79 -8.47 -0.57
C SER A 445 10.91 -9.49 -0.66
N THR A 446 10.62 -10.75 -1.02
CA THR A 446 11.66 -11.79 -1.13
C THR A 446 12.58 -11.56 -2.34
N THR A 447 12.04 -11.10 -3.47
CA THR A 447 12.86 -10.77 -4.65
C THR A 447 13.76 -9.56 -4.42
N MET A 448 13.29 -8.51 -3.73
CA MET A 448 14.13 -7.36 -3.34
C MET A 448 15.27 -7.76 -2.40
N LEU A 449 15.00 -8.61 -1.40
CA LEU A 449 16.03 -9.12 -0.49
C LEU A 449 17.09 -9.94 -1.23
N ALA A 450 16.66 -10.86 -2.11
CA ALA A 450 17.58 -11.65 -2.92
C ALA A 450 18.44 -10.77 -3.85
N GLY A 451 17.85 -9.75 -4.48
CA GLY A 451 18.57 -8.78 -5.31
C GLY A 451 19.58 -7.96 -4.51
N GLY A 452 19.22 -7.51 -3.30
CA GLY A 452 20.12 -6.80 -2.39
C GLY A 452 21.31 -7.64 -1.95
N LEU A 453 21.10 -8.92 -1.61
CA LEU A 453 22.17 -9.85 -1.26
C LEU A 453 23.12 -10.09 -2.45
N LEU A 454 22.59 -10.23 -3.67
CA LEU A 454 23.40 -10.39 -4.88
C LEU A 454 24.24 -9.13 -5.14
N ALA A 455 23.67 -7.94 -4.97
CA ALA A 455 24.40 -6.68 -5.14
C ALA A 455 25.55 -6.54 -4.12
N LEU A 456 25.32 -6.89 -2.86
CA LEU A 456 26.36 -6.91 -1.83
C LEU A 456 27.48 -7.90 -2.16
N PHE A 457 27.13 -9.09 -2.68
CA PHE A 457 28.09 -10.08 -3.12
C PHE A 457 28.95 -9.58 -4.30
N VAL A 458 28.35 -8.90 -5.27
CA VAL A 458 29.11 -8.30 -6.39
C VAL A 458 30.02 -7.18 -5.89
N CYS A 459 29.54 -6.32 -4.98
CA CYS A 459 30.35 -5.26 -4.40
C CYS A 459 31.54 -5.81 -3.60
N SER A 460 31.34 -6.88 -2.83
CA SER A 460 32.43 -7.51 -2.07
C SER A 460 33.50 -8.08 -3.01
N LEU A 461 33.10 -8.73 -4.11
CA LEU A 461 34.03 -9.21 -5.15
C LEU A 461 34.83 -8.08 -5.79
N LEU A 462 34.20 -6.94 -6.09
CA LEU A 462 34.87 -5.77 -6.64
C LEU A 462 35.89 -5.19 -5.65
N VAL A 463 35.50 -5.05 -4.37
CA VAL A 463 36.40 -4.57 -3.31
C VAL A 463 37.60 -5.51 -3.16
N ILE A 464 37.36 -6.82 -3.07
CA ILE A 464 38.44 -7.83 -2.99
C ILE A 464 39.39 -7.69 -4.18
N ARG A 465 38.85 -7.58 -5.40
CA ARG A 465 39.66 -7.41 -6.62
C ARG A 465 40.53 -6.15 -6.55
N THR A 466 39.98 -5.03 -6.13
CA THR A 466 40.74 -3.77 -6.03
C THR A 466 41.87 -3.85 -5.01
N ILE A 467 41.63 -4.48 -3.85
CA ILE A 467 42.64 -4.68 -2.82
C ILE A 467 43.77 -5.58 -3.34
N THR A 468 43.43 -6.70 -3.99
CA THR A 468 44.42 -7.64 -4.54
C THR A 468 45.28 -6.99 -5.63
N LEU A 469 44.68 -6.20 -6.52
CA LEU A 469 45.43 -5.47 -7.55
C LEU A 469 46.39 -4.44 -6.96
N LYS A 470 45.95 -3.71 -5.93
CA LYS A 470 46.80 -2.72 -5.25
C LYS A 470 48.04 -3.37 -4.63
N ARG A 471 47.86 -4.49 -3.90
CA ARG A 471 48.96 -5.25 -3.30
C ARG A 471 49.97 -5.75 -4.33
N LYS A 472 49.49 -6.24 -5.48
CA LYS A 472 50.36 -6.72 -6.56
C LYS A 472 51.21 -5.59 -7.16
N ASN A 473 50.63 -4.42 -7.37
CA ASN A 473 51.34 -3.26 -7.90
C ASN A 473 52.41 -2.72 -6.93
N GLU A 474 52.14 -2.73 -5.62
CA GLU A 474 53.12 -2.34 -4.61
C GLU A 474 54.32 -3.29 -4.57
N ALA A 475 54.08 -4.61 -4.65
CA ALA A 475 55.16 -5.61 -4.71
C ALA A 475 56.07 -5.43 -5.94
N LEU A 476 55.47 -5.19 -7.11
CA LEU A 476 56.21 -4.94 -8.36
C LEU A 476 57.13 -3.71 -8.26
N ARG A 477 56.67 -2.62 -7.61
CA ARG A 477 57.48 -1.41 -7.43
C ARG A 477 58.70 -1.65 -6.54
N TYR A 478 58.55 -2.47 -5.51
CA TYR A 478 59.63 -2.80 -4.58
C TYR A 478 60.75 -3.58 -5.28
N GLU A 479 60.37 -4.58 -6.09
CA GLU A 479 61.32 -5.39 -6.86
C GLU A 479 62.17 -4.56 -7.86
N GLN A 480 61.52 -3.62 -8.56
CA GLN A 480 62.19 -2.71 -9.49
C GLN A 480 63.21 -1.81 -8.80
N ALA A 481 62.87 -1.27 -7.63
CA ALA A 481 63.76 -0.43 -6.85
C ALA A 481 65.03 -1.18 -6.43
N GLN A 482 64.88 -2.42 -5.97
CA GLN A 482 66.01 -3.25 -5.51
C GLN A 482 66.99 -3.60 -6.64
N SER A 483 66.48 -3.93 -7.83
CA SER A 483 67.31 -4.23 -9.00
C SER A 483 68.17 -3.03 -9.44
N SER A 484 67.61 -1.81 -9.35
CA SER A 484 68.30 -0.58 -9.76
C SER A 484 69.52 -0.24 -8.90
N LEU A 485 69.44 -0.47 -7.58
CA LEU A 485 70.53 -0.20 -6.63
C LEU A 485 71.72 -1.15 -6.85
N LYS A 486 71.43 -2.43 -7.12
CA LYS A 486 72.46 -3.45 -7.33
C LYS A 486 73.35 -3.16 -8.54
N ARG A 487 72.78 -2.61 -9.62
CA ARG A 487 73.55 -2.23 -10.83
C ARG A 487 74.57 -1.12 -10.56
N LYS A 488 74.17 -0.07 -9.84
CA LYS A 488 75.05 1.07 -9.54
C LYS A 488 76.26 0.70 -8.69
N ALA A 489 76.10 -0.25 -7.76
CA ALA A 489 77.19 -0.70 -6.91
C ALA A 489 78.31 -1.39 -7.70
N LEU A 490 77.95 -2.26 -8.66
CA LEU A 490 78.91 -3.03 -9.46
C LEU A 490 79.75 -2.16 -10.40
N GLU A 491 79.16 -1.07 -10.89
CA GLU A 491 79.80 -0.16 -11.84
C GLU A 491 80.94 0.66 -11.19
N LEU A 492 80.75 1.07 -9.93
CA LEU A 492 81.76 1.81 -9.15
C LEU A 492 82.98 0.95 -8.80
N GLU A 493 82.78 -0.34 -8.52
CA GLU A 493 83.86 -1.27 -8.18
C GLU A 493 84.83 -1.49 -9.35
N MET A 494 84.30 -1.63 -10.57
CA MET A 494 85.10 -1.82 -11.79
C MET A 494 85.98 -0.62 -12.14
N GLN A 495 85.56 0.60 -11.77
CA GLN A 495 86.28 1.82 -12.08
C GLN A 495 87.57 1.99 -11.25
N ALA A 496 87.59 1.51 -10.00
CA ALA A 496 88.74 1.65 -9.10
C ALA A 496 89.95 0.79 -9.53
N LEU A 497 89.71 -0.45 -9.99
CA LEU A 497 90.74 -1.43 -10.31
C LEU A 497 91.61 -1.06 -11.53
N ARG A 498 91.08 -0.30 -12.49
CA ARG A 498 91.80 0.07 -13.73
C ARG A 498 92.93 1.09 -13.52
N THR A 499 92.92 1.83 -12.41
CA THR A 499 93.80 3.00 -12.21
C THR A 499 95.21 2.63 -11.72
N GLN A 500 95.46 1.38 -11.30
CA GLN A 500 96.71 0.96 -10.63
C GLN A 500 97.77 0.28 -11.51
N MET A 501 97.59 0.16 -12.84
CA MET A 501 98.62 -0.40 -13.75
C MET A 501 99.19 0.68 -14.67
N ASN A 502 100.52 0.80 -14.83
CA ASN A 502 101.18 1.69 -15.82
C ASN A 502 101.22 1.00 -17.19
N PRO A 503 100.28 1.27 -18.11
CA PRO A 503 100.12 0.47 -19.32
C PRO A 503 101.31 0.64 -20.26
N HIS A 504 101.93 1.82 -20.24
CA HIS A 504 103.04 2.17 -21.12
C HIS A 504 104.30 1.35 -20.83
N PHE A 505 104.63 1.12 -19.55
CA PHE A 505 105.78 0.27 -19.19
C PHE A 505 105.60 -1.18 -19.63
N ILE A 506 104.37 -1.73 -19.49
CA ILE A 506 104.02 -3.09 -19.92
C ILE A 506 104.24 -3.23 -21.44
N PHE A 507 103.74 -2.28 -22.23
CA PHE A 507 103.95 -2.31 -23.68
C PHE A 507 105.44 -2.23 -24.05
N ASN A 508 106.23 -1.37 -23.40
CA ASN A 508 107.66 -1.23 -23.70
C ASN A 508 108.47 -2.50 -23.40
N CYS A 509 108.17 -3.21 -22.31
CA CYS A 509 108.83 -4.47 -22.01
C CYS A 509 108.47 -5.57 -23.01
N LEU A 510 107.20 -5.64 -23.45
CA LEU A 510 106.76 -6.58 -24.47
C LEU A 510 107.43 -6.31 -25.83
N SER A 511 107.55 -5.05 -26.23
CA SER A 511 108.28 -4.67 -27.46
C SER A 511 109.77 -5.01 -27.39
N ALA A 512 110.41 -4.89 -26.22
CA ALA A 512 111.81 -5.27 -26.05
C ALA A 512 112.01 -6.80 -26.17
N ILE A 513 111.07 -7.60 -25.65
CA ILE A 513 111.07 -9.06 -25.81
C ILE A 513 110.93 -9.43 -27.29
N ASP A 514 109.98 -8.81 -28.00
CA ASP A 514 109.78 -9.04 -29.43
C ASP A 514 111.04 -8.72 -30.25
N ASN A 515 111.71 -7.60 -29.98
CA ASN A 515 112.95 -7.24 -30.67
C ASN A 515 114.10 -8.26 -30.44
N LEU A 516 114.25 -8.79 -29.22
CA LEU A 516 115.28 -9.79 -28.91
C LEU A 516 115.03 -11.13 -29.61
N ILE A 517 113.76 -11.50 -29.78
CA ILE A 517 113.36 -12.68 -30.57
C ILE A 517 113.72 -12.45 -32.04
N GLN A 518 113.38 -11.27 -32.59
CA GLN A 518 113.64 -10.95 -34.00
C GLN A 518 115.14 -10.82 -34.33
N THR A 519 115.97 -10.38 -33.39
CA THR A 519 117.43 -10.20 -33.57
C THR A 519 118.25 -11.46 -33.30
N GLY A 520 117.61 -12.62 -33.11
CA GLY A 520 118.28 -13.91 -33.02
C GLY A 520 118.93 -14.22 -31.66
N GLN A 521 118.46 -13.61 -30.56
CA GLN A 521 118.98 -13.82 -29.20
C GLN A 521 117.92 -14.41 -28.24
N PRO A 522 117.37 -15.61 -28.51
CA PRO A 522 116.22 -16.17 -27.79
C PRO A 522 116.49 -16.46 -26.30
N ASP A 523 117.73 -16.82 -25.93
CA ASP A 523 118.09 -17.08 -24.53
C ASP A 523 118.05 -15.80 -23.69
N ARG A 524 118.44 -14.67 -24.29
CA ARG A 524 118.35 -13.33 -23.71
C ARG A 524 116.89 -12.87 -23.59
N ALA A 525 116.05 -13.15 -24.60
CA ALA A 525 114.62 -12.87 -24.55
C ALA A 525 113.91 -13.65 -23.44
N THR A 526 114.24 -14.94 -23.28
CA THR A 526 113.68 -15.81 -22.24
C THR A 526 114.04 -15.34 -20.83
N THR A 527 115.31 -14.98 -20.62
CA THR A 527 115.77 -14.42 -19.34
C THR A 527 115.06 -13.10 -19.02
N TYR A 528 114.89 -12.23 -20.02
CA TYR A 528 114.18 -10.96 -19.87
C TYR A 528 112.69 -11.17 -19.56
N LEU A 529 112.01 -12.08 -20.26
CA LEU A 529 110.62 -12.42 -20.03
C LEU A 529 110.39 -12.98 -18.62
N ALA A 530 111.27 -13.86 -18.13
CA ALA A 530 111.17 -14.40 -16.77
C ALA A 530 111.33 -13.30 -15.70
N ARG A 531 112.29 -12.38 -15.89
CA ARG A 531 112.48 -11.22 -15.00
C ARG A 531 111.28 -10.25 -15.07
N PHE A 532 110.74 -10.01 -16.26
CA PHE A 532 109.54 -9.19 -16.47
C PHE A 532 108.29 -9.79 -15.80
N ALA A 533 108.03 -11.09 -15.98
CA ALA A 533 106.91 -11.77 -15.33
C ALA A 533 107.04 -11.74 -13.80
N LYS A 534 108.26 -11.89 -13.27
CA LYS A 534 108.54 -11.73 -11.84
C LYS A 534 108.22 -10.32 -11.36
N LEU A 535 108.62 -9.29 -12.11
CA LEU A 535 108.30 -7.89 -11.79
C LEU A 535 106.79 -7.64 -11.77
N ILE A 536 106.05 -8.05 -12.80
CA ILE A 536 104.58 -7.86 -12.87
C ILE A 536 103.87 -8.56 -11.70
N ARG A 537 104.30 -9.77 -11.33
CA ARG A 537 103.73 -10.49 -10.19
C ARG A 537 103.98 -9.73 -8.88
N LEU A 538 105.18 -9.20 -8.67
CA LEU A 538 105.50 -8.40 -7.49
C LEU A 538 104.69 -7.10 -7.43
N VAL A 539 104.48 -6.44 -8.57
CA VAL A 539 103.66 -5.21 -8.65
C VAL A 539 102.18 -5.49 -8.34
N LEU A 540 101.60 -6.55 -8.90
CA LEU A 540 100.19 -6.93 -8.65
C LEU A 540 99.95 -7.44 -7.23
N ASP A 541 100.92 -8.13 -6.64
CA ASP A 541 100.87 -8.54 -5.23
C ASP A 541 100.93 -7.31 -4.31
N SER A 542 101.76 -6.33 -4.67
CA SER A 542 101.90 -5.07 -3.94
C SER A 542 100.70 -4.14 -4.11
N SER A 543 99.90 -4.24 -5.19
CA SER A 543 98.74 -3.35 -5.42
C SER A 543 97.52 -3.66 -4.53
N LYS A 544 97.49 -4.85 -3.92
CA LYS A 544 96.44 -5.21 -2.94
C LYS A 544 96.67 -4.61 -1.56
N ASN A 545 97.89 -4.15 -1.28
CA ASN A 545 98.30 -3.66 0.03
C ASN A 545 98.75 -2.19 -0.07
N ASN A 546 98.40 -1.35 0.90
CA ASN A 546 98.78 0.06 0.88
C ASN A 546 100.27 0.32 1.21
N ARG A 547 100.99 -0.68 1.77
CA ARG A 547 102.41 -0.62 2.14
C ARG A 547 103.09 -1.97 1.87
N VAL A 548 104.38 -1.94 1.58
CA VAL A 548 105.23 -3.13 1.40
C VAL A 548 106.55 -2.96 2.14
N HIS A 549 107.16 -4.08 2.55
CA HIS A 549 108.45 -4.06 3.24
C HIS A 549 109.53 -3.41 2.36
N PHE A 550 110.36 -2.55 2.94
CA PHE A 550 111.39 -1.77 2.25
C PHE A 550 112.29 -2.68 1.43
N GLN A 551 112.77 -3.78 2.03
CA GLN A 551 113.59 -4.78 1.33
C GLN A 551 112.90 -5.28 0.04
N LYS A 552 111.60 -5.58 0.10
CA LYS A 552 110.83 -6.09 -1.05
C LYS A 552 110.64 -5.01 -2.12
N ASP A 553 110.37 -3.76 -1.74
CA ASP A 553 110.29 -2.64 -2.69
C ASP A 553 111.65 -2.35 -3.32
N PHE A 554 112.72 -2.40 -2.54
CA PHE A 554 114.10 -2.14 -2.99
C PHE A 554 114.62 -3.24 -3.91
N ASP A 555 114.30 -4.52 -3.64
CA ASP A 555 114.56 -5.63 -4.56
C ASP A 555 113.74 -5.52 -5.85
N THR A 556 112.51 -5.01 -5.75
CA THR A 556 111.67 -4.72 -6.92
C THR A 556 112.30 -3.61 -7.76
N LEU A 557 112.85 -2.57 -7.13
CA LEU A 557 113.59 -1.51 -7.80
C LEU A 557 114.88 -2.02 -8.46
N ARG A 558 115.61 -2.95 -7.83
CA ARG A 558 116.76 -3.62 -8.44
C ARG A 558 116.37 -4.39 -9.70
N LEU A 559 115.31 -5.21 -9.62
CA LEU A 559 114.80 -5.95 -10.76
C LEU A 559 114.35 -5.03 -11.90
N TYR A 560 113.74 -3.90 -11.55
CA TYR A 560 113.37 -2.85 -12.50
C TYR A 560 114.62 -2.25 -13.19
N LEU A 561 115.65 -1.86 -12.44
CA LEU A 561 116.91 -1.32 -12.96
C LEU A 561 117.64 -2.30 -13.89
N GLU A 562 117.67 -3.60 -13.53
CA GLU A 562 118.24 -4.63 -14.38
C GLU A 562 117.52 -4.74 -15.73
N LEU A 563 116.18 -4.68 -15.72
CA LEU A 563 115.38 -4.71 -16.96
C LEU A 563 115.61 -3.45 -17.81
N GLU A 564 115.77 -2.29 -17.18
CA GLU A 564 116.08 -1.04 -17.87
C GLU A 564 117.51 -1.02 -18.45
N GLN A 565 118.50 -1.47 -17.68
CA GLN A 565 119.89 -1.60 -18.11
C GLN A 565 120.00 -2.57 -19.30
N PHE A 566 119.32 -3.71 -19.22
CA PHE A 566 119.29 -4.69 -20.29
C PHE A 566 118.62 -4.14 -21.55
N ARG A 567 117.49 -3.44 -21.41
CA ARG A 567 116.78 -2.78 -22.53
C ARG A 567 117.64 -1.72 -23.19
N CYS A 568 118.43 -0.99 -22.41
CA CYS A 568 119.36 0.01 -22.92
C CYS A 568 120.68 -0.58 -23.42
N ASN A 569 120.75 -1.89 -23.60
CA ASN A 569 121.94 -2.64 -24.02
C ASN A 569 123.19 -2.32 -23.17
N HIS A 570 123.00 -2.22 -21.85
CA HIS A 570 124.04 -1.92 -20.85
C HIS A 570 124.76 -0.58 -21.06
N LYS A 571 124.11 0.39 -21.72
CA LYS A 571 124.66 1.73 -21.97
C LYS A 571 124.85 2.58 -20.70
N PHE A 572 124.38 2.15 -19.54
CA PHE A 572 124.62 2.83 -18.28
C PHE A 572 125.01 1.82 -17.20
N SER A 573 125.83 2.28 -16.27
CA SER A 573 126.17 1.57 -15.03
C SER A 573 125.38 2.18 -13.88
N TYR A 574 125.04 1.36 -12.89
CA TYR A 574 124.36 1.84 -11.69
C TYR A 574 124.99 1.27 -10.42
N SER A 575 124.93 2.05 -9.34
CA SER A 575 125.16 1.57 -7.99
C SER A 575 123.86 1.68 -7.19
N LEU A 576 123.57 0.63 -6.41
CA LEU A 576 122.38 0.58 -5.56
C LEU A 576 122.81 0.17 -4.16
N THR A 577 122.82 1.13 -3.24
CA THR A 577 123.25 0.94 -1.86
C THR A 577 122.13 1.33 -0.89
N ALA A 578 122.02 0.60 0.21
CA ALA A 578 121.10 0.92 1.30
C ALA A 578 121.83 0.70 2.62
N ASP A 579 121.47 1.50 3.63
CA ASP A 579 121.95 1.28 4.99
C ASP A 579 121.52 -0.13 5.46
N PRO A 580 122.43 -0.93 6.08
CA PRO A 580 122.11 -2.29 6.52
C PRO A 580 120.86 -2.38 7.39
N GLU A 581 120.62 -1.37 8.22
CA GLU A 581 119.44 -1.28 9.08
C GLU A 581 118.12 -1.26 8.29
N LEU A 582 118.09 -0.61 7.12
CA LEU A 582 116.90 -0.60 6.26
C LEU A 582 116.65 -1.95 5.58
N MET A 583 117.72 -2.71 5.32
CA MET A 583 117.65 -4.00 4.64
C MET A 583 117.23 -5.14 5.58
N GLU A 584 117.59 -5.05 6.86
CA GLU A 584 117.31 -6.09 7.87
C GLU A 584 116.15 -5.72 8.82
N GLY A 585 115.80 -4.43 8.94
CA GLY A 585 114.71 -3.94 9.80
C GLY A 585 113.32 -4.01 9.16
N ASP A 586 112.26 -3.92 9.99
CA ASP A 586 110.85 -3.96 9.57
C ASP A 586 110.30 -2.59 9.18
N TYR A 587 110.83 -2.04 8.08
CA TYR A 587 110.40 -0.76 7.55
C TYR A 587 109.43 -0.96 6.39
N ASN A 588 108.24 -0.34 6.44
CA ASN A 588 107.23 -0.46 5.40
C ASN A 588 107.06 0.83 4.60
N VAL A 589 107.23 0.78 3.29
CA VAL A 589 107.12 1.92 2.36
C VAL A 589 105.96 1.76 1.39
N PRO A 590 105.38 2.86 0.87
CA PRO A 590 104.43 2.77 -0.23
C PRO A 590 105.11 2.18 -1.48
N PRO A 591 104.48 1.19 -2.15
CA PRO A 591 105.12 0.51 -3.27
C PRO A 591 105.39 1.46 -4.46
N LEU A 592 106.54 1.24 -5.11
CA LEU A 592 106.98 1.86 -6.37
C LEU A 592 107.11 3.39 -6.33
N LEU A 593 107.36 3.95 -5.15
CA LEU A 593 107.33 5.40 -4.95
C LEU A 593 108.59 6.09 -5.50
N ILE A 594 109.75 5.43 -5.46
CA ILE A 594 111.03 5.98 -5.96
C ILE A 594 111.24 5.74 -7.46
N GLN A 595 110.59 4.72 -8.02
CA GLN A 595 110.73 4.31 -9.42
C GLN A 595 110.59 5.48 -10.42
N PRO A 596 109.63 6.43 -10.29
CA PRO A 596 109.50 7.55 -11.23
C PRO A 596 110.73 8.46 -11.27
N PHE A 597 111.47 8.62 -10.16
CA PHE A 597 112.69 9.43 -10.14
C PHE A 597 113.84 8.72 -10.86
N VAL A 598 113.93 7.40 -10.67
CA VAL A 598 114.89 6.52 -11.36
C VAL A 598 114.61 6.47 -12.87
N GLU A 599 113.33 6.33 -13.26
CA GLU A 599 112.87 6.39 -14.65
C GLU A 599 113.29 7.69 -15.33
N ASN A 600 113.06 8.81 -14.65
CA ASN A 600 113.43 10.12 -15.17
C ASN A 600 114.95 10.27 -15.30
N ALA A 601 115.72 9.80 -14.33
CA ALA A 601 117.18 9.84 -14.36
C ALA A 601 117.75 9.04 -15.55
N ILE A 602 117.21 7.85 -15.84
CA ILE A 602 117.66 7.01 -16.95
C ILE A 602 117.26 7.63 -18.30
N HIS A 603 115.95 7.86 -18.50
CA HIS A 603 115.42 8.23 -19.82
C HIS A 603 115.67 9.67 -20.20
N HIS A 604 115.53 10.59 -19.26
CA HIS A 604 115.67 12.02 -19.53
C HIS A 604 117.07 12.53 -19.22
N GLY A 605 117.78 11.93 -18.27
CA GLY A 605 119.16 12.25 -17.94
C GLY A 605 120.17 11.47 -18.80
N LEU A 606 120.40 10.20 -18.44
CA LEU A 606 121.55 9.42 -18.92
C LEU A 606 121.52 9.08 -20.41
N LEU A 607 120.39 8.60 -20.93
CA LEU A 607 120.31 8.14 -22.33
C LEU A 607 120.49 9.27 -23.35
N ASN A 608 120.28 10.52 -22.94
CA ASN A 608 120.45 11.70 -23.80
C ASN A 608 121.87 12.29 -23.74
N LYS A 609 122.79 11.70 -22.96
CA LYS A 609 124.20 12.10 -22.89
C LYS A 609 124.99 11.50 -24.07
N HIS A 610 125.77 12.32 -24.76
CA HIS A 610 126.58 11.87 -25.91
C HIS A 610 127.89 11.15 -25.52
N ASP A 611 128.33 11.29 -24.27
CA ASP A 611 129.49 10.59 -23.70
C ASP A 611 129.13 9.16 -23.22
N ASN A 612 130.13 8.27 -23.20
CA ASN A 612 130.03 6.88 -22.77
C ASN A 612 130.08 6.70 -21.24
N CYS A 613 130.57 7.69 -20.48
CA CYS A 613 130.54 7.61 -19.02
C CYS A 613 129.14 7.99 -18.47
N ARG A 614 128.28 6.99 -18.30
CA ARG A 614 126.88 7.12 -17.81
C ARG A 614 126.69 6.32 -16.53
N GLN A 615 126.53 7.03 -15.42
CA GLN A 615 126.47 6.48 -14.07
C GLN A 615 125.21 6.94 -13.35
N LEU A 616 124.51 6.00 -12.71
CA LEU A 616 123.38 6.24 -11.83
C LEU A 616 123.68 5.72 -10.43
N ASP A 617 123.73 6.60 -9.43
CA ASP A 617 123.95 6.21 -8.05
C ASP A 617 122.67 6.39 -7.25
N ILE A 618 122.17 5.28 -6.69
CA ILE A 618 120.97 5.26 -5.86
C ILE A 618 121.38 4.79 -4.47
N ALA A 619 121.21 5.66 -3.48
CA ALA A 619 121.47 5.36 -2.08
C ALA A 619 120.20 5.56 -1.26
N ALA A 620 119.93 4.67 -0.32
CA ALA A 620 118.89 4.84 0.70
C ALA A 620 119.53 4.86 2.08
N GLN A 621 119.32 5.93 2.84
CA GLN A 621 119.88 6.09 4.18
C GLN A 621 118.79 6.33 5.22
N LEU A 622 118.94 5.74 6.40
CA LEU A 622 118.08 6.06 7.54
C LEU A 622 118.73 7.19 8.33
N ARG A 623 118.04 8.32 8.46
CA ARG A 623 118.47 9.43 9.31
C ARG A 623 117.28 9.97 10.09
N ASP A 624 117.41 9.98 11.41
CA ASP A 624 116.32 10.28 12.33
C ASP A 624 115.09 9.39 11.99
N GLU A 625 113.90 9.98 11.86
CA GLU A 625 112.63 9.31 11.51
C GLU A 625 112.34 9.31 9.99
N TYR A 626 113.37 9.33 9.15
CA TYR A 626 113.19 9.39 7.69
C TYR A 626 114.11 8.42 6.94
N ILE A 627 113.49 7.74 5.97
CA ILE A 627 114.20 7.06 4.89
C ILE A 627 114.48 8.10 3.81
N ILE A 628 115.75 8.39 3.61
CA ILE A 628 116.24 9.37 2.63
C ILE A 628 116.80 8.63 1.43
N TYR A 629 116.08 8.69 0.31
CA TYR A 629 116.57 8.24 -0.98
C TYR A 629 117.33 9.36 -1.67
N SER A 630 118.50 9.03 -2.23
CA SER A 630 119.31 9.89 -3.07
C SER A 630 119.50 9.20 -4.42
N VAL A 631 118.94 9.77 -5.48
CA VAL A 631 119.14 9.34 -6.87
C VAL A 631 120.00 10.39 -7.55
N VAL A 632 121.22 10.02 -7.92
CA VAL A 632 122.20 10.90 -8.56
C VAL A 632 122.54 10.36 -9.93
N ASP A 633 122.30 11.15 -10.97
CA ASP A 633 122.74 10.84 -12.33
C ASP A 633 123.83 11.82 -12.77
N ASN A 634 124.74 11.37 -13.63
CA ASN A 634 125.73 12.23 -14.29
C ASN A 634 125.31 12.61 -15.73
N GLY A 635 124.00 12.72 -15.97
CA GLY A 635 123.39 12.98 -17.27
C GLY A 635 123.48 14.44 -17.71
N ILE A 636 122.65 14.82 -18.67
CA ILE A 636 122.71 16.14 -19.34
C ILE A 636 122.19 17.33 -18.50
N GLY A 637 121.66 17.08 -17.30
CA GLY A 637 121.01 18.10 -16.46
C GLY A 637 119.61 18.51 -16.93
N ARG A 638 118.84 19.16 -16.05
CA ARG A 638 117.39 19.41 -16.27
C ARG A 638 117.09 20.45 -17.33
N THR A 639 117.88 21.52 -17.44
CA THR A 639 117.70 22.59 -18.44
C THR A 639 117.85 22.06 -19.86
N GLN A 640 118.88 21.25 -20.10
CA GLN A 640 119.10 20.61 -21.39
C GLN A 640 118.03 19.55 -21.69
N ALA A 641 117.62 18.76 -20.69
CA ALA A 641 116.55 17.79 -20.83
C ALA A 641 115.19 18.44 -21.14
N ALA A 642 114.88 19.60 -20.55
CA ALA A 642 113.67 20.37 -20.83
C ALA A 642 113.66 20.91 -22.26
N ARG A 643 114.79 21.46 -22.74
CA ARG A 643 114.93 21.92 -24.13
C ARG A 643 114.74 20.77 -25.13
N LEU A 644 115.32 19.59 -24.87
CA LEU A 644 115.14 18.42 -25.73
C LEU A 644 113.70 17.88 -25.71
N ARG A 645 113.00 17.95 -24.57
CA ARG A 645 111.57 17.58 -24.52
C ARG A 645 110.71 18.52 -25.33
N GLU A 646 110.96 19.82 -25.25
CA GLU A 646 110.19 20.82 -26.00
C GLU A 646 110.42 20.69 -27.52
N LEU A 647 111.65 20.37 -27.95
CA LEU A 647 111.94 20.04 -29.35
C LEU A 647 111.25 18.75 -29.82
N ASN A 648 111.28 17.69 -29.01
CA ASN A 648 110.80 16.37 -29.44
C ASN A 648 109.28 16.17 -29.25
N ARG A 649 108.66 16.85 -28.28
CA ARG A 649 107.22 16.78 -27.94
C ARG A 649 106.71 18.10 -27.32
N PRO A 650 106.47 19.16 -28.12
CA PRO A 650 105.97 20.43 -27.61
C PRO A 650 104.59 20.26 -26.95
N GLY A 651 104.41 20.84 -25.75
CA GLY A 651 103.13 20.87 -25.03
C GLY A 651 102.82 19.67 -24.11
N HIS A 652 103.70 18.68 -23.99
CA HIS A 652 103.43 17.51 -23.14
C HIS A 652 103.86 17.73 -21.67
N GLN A 653 102.89 17.92 -20.77
CA GLN A 653 103.14 17.98 -19.32
C GLN A 653 103.29 16.57 -18.72
N SER A 654 104.44 16.30 -18.09
CA SER A 654 104.74 15.02 -17.46
C SER A 654 104.11 14.94 -16.06
N TYR A 655 102.93 14.35 -15.92
CA TYR A 655 102.22 14.22 -14.63
C TYR A 655 102.87 13.23 -13.65
N GLY A 656 103.81 12.37 -14.11
CA GLY A 656 104.38 11.29 -13.31
C GLY A 656 105.08 11.74 -12.03
N ILE A 657 105.89 12.80 -12.06
CA ILE A 657 106.54 13.34 -10.85
C ILE A 657 105.53 14.05 -9.95
N GLN A 658 104.51 14.71 -10.54
CA GLN A 658 103.48 15.43 -9.77
C GLN A 658 102.61 14.47 -8.95
N ILE A 659 102.12 13.40 -9.57
CA ILE A 659 101.31 12.36 -8.89
C ILE A 659 102.14 11.69 -7.79
N THR A 660 103.42 11.41 -8.05
CA THR A 660 104.31 10.84 -7.04
C THR A 660 104.57 11.82 -5.90
N ARG A 661 104.70 13.13 -6.18
CA ARG A 661 104.82 14.16 -5.14
C ARG A 661 103.56 14.24 -4.27
N GLU A 662 102.36 14.16 -4.86
CA GLU A 662 101.09 14.12 -4.12
C GLU A 662 100.98 12.86 -3.25
N ARG A 663 101.43 11.69 -3.76
CA ARG A 663 101.49 10.45 -2.97
C ARG A 663 102.46 10.54 -1.80
N ILE A 664 103.63 11.16 -1.99
CA ILE A 664 104.61 11.38 -0.92
C ILE A 664 104.04 12.35 0.14
N GLN A 665 103.39 13.44 -0.27
CA GLN A 665 102.76 14.40 0.65
C GLN A 665 101.63 13.77 1.48
N LEU A 666 100.82 12.91 0.87
CA LEU A 666 99.78 12.18 1.60
C LEU A 666 100.36 11.24 2.64
N HIS A 667 101.52 10.64 2.34
CA HIS A 667 102.22 9.75 3.25
C HIS A 667 102.91 10.52 4.39
N ASN A 668 103.54 11.64 4.08
CA ASN A 668 104.26 12.49 5.03
C ASN A 668 103.36 13.54 5.72
N ARG A 669 102.03 13.32 5.79
CA ARG A 669 101.01 14.29 6.22
C ARG A 669 101.24 14.98 7.58
N HIS A 670 102.20 14.50 8.36
CA HIS A 670 102.57 15.01 9.69
C HIS A 670 103.96 15.69 9.77
N SER A 671 104.70 15.81 8.65
CA SER A 671 106.03 16.45 8.58
C SER A 671 105.99 17.89 8.03
N ARG A 672 106.97 18.72 8.42
CA ARG A 672 107.17 20.12 7.94
C ARG A 672 108.42 20.30 7.06
N LEU A 673 109.19 19.25 6.80
CA LEU A 673 110.39 19.32 5.94
C LEU A 673 110.01 19.11 4.46
N ALA A 674 110.83 19.62 3.54
CA ALA A 674 110.59 19.42 2.10
C ALA A 674 110.78 17.94 1.72
N ASP A 675 109.70 17.31 1.26
CA ASP A 675 109.60 15.86 0.99
C ASP A 675 110.37 15.40 -0.26
N VAL A 676 110.55 16.29 -1.24
CA VAL A 676 111.28 16.01 -2.48
C VAL A 676 112.08 17.23 -2.89
N GLN A 677 113.40 17.09 -2.99
CA GLN A 677 114.32 18.12 -3.44
C GLN A 677 115.09 17.62 -4.66
N ILE A 678 115.03 18.37 -5.76
CA ILE A 678 115.77 18.04 -6.98
C ILE A 678 116.72 19.19 -7.28
N THR A 679 118.03 18.92 -7.23
CA THR A 679 119.12 19.87 -7.45
C THR A 679 119.93 19.46 -8.67
N ASP A 680 120.27 20.43 -9.53
CA ASP A 680 121.23 20.22 -10.62
C ASP A 680 122.66 20.21 -10.05
N LEU A 681 123.52 19.35 -10.61
CA LEU A 681 124.94 19.29 -10.29
C LEU A 681 125.72 20.02 -11.37
N GLU A 682 126.68 20.86 -10.98
CA GLU A 682 127.56 21.59 -11.90
C GLU A 682 129.02 21.36 -11.55
N GLU A 683 129.86 21.19 -12.59
CA GLU A 683 131.30 21.07 -12.46
C GLU A 683 131.96 22.10 -13.39
N ASN A 684 132.74 23.02 -12.83
CA ASN A 684 133.37 24.14 -13.57
C ASN A 684 132.39 24.98 -14.43
N GLY A 685 131.17 25.22 -13.92
CA GLY A 685 130.14 26.01 -14.60
C GLY A 685 129.44 25.31 -15.77
N ARG A 686 129.58 23.98 -15.89
CA ARG A 686 128.85 23.15 -16.88
C ARG A 686 127.93 22.15 -16.17
N PRO A 687 126.76 21.82 -16.75
CA PRO A 687 125.86 20.81 -16.19
C PRO A 687 126.54 19.44 -16.11
N ALA A 688 126.58 18.87 -14.92
CA ALA A 688 127.25 17.61 -14.60
C ALA A 688 126.29 16.50 -14.13
N GLY A 689 124.99 16.78 -14.04
CA GLY A 689 123.98 15.78 -13.67
C GLY A 689 122.81 16.33 -12.86
N THR A 690 121.98 15.43 -12.33
CA THR A 690 120.88 15.77 -11.41
C THR A 690 120.94 14.91 -10.14
N LYS A 691 120.67 15.52 -8.99
CA LYS A 691 120.47 14.83 -7.72
C LYS A 691 119.04 15.04 -7.23
N ALA A 692 118.29 13.94 -7.10
CA ALA A 692 116.97 13.93 -6.47
C ALA A 692 117.08 13.29 -5.07
N VAL A 693 116.72 14.06 -4.05
CA VAL A 693 116.61 13.60 -2.67
C VAL A 693 115.14 13.51 -2.29
N VAL A 694 114.69 12.31 -1.95
CA VAL A 694 113.31 12.03 -1.52
C VAL A 694 113.33 11.59 -0.07
N ARG A 695 112.54 12.26 0.77
CA ARG A 695 112.41 11.94 2.20
C ARG A 695 111.06 11.30 2.45
N ILE A 696 111.05 10.13 3.08
CA ILE A 696 109.84 9.37 3.42
C ILE A 696 109.88 9.09 4.92
N SER A 697 108.80 9.38 5.63
CA SER A 697 108.69 9.09 7.06
C SER A 697 108.89 7.59 7.34
N SER A 698 109.83 7.23 8.21
CA SER A 698 110.00 5.84 8.68
C SER A 698 108.98 5.48 9.76
N ALA A 699 108.46 6.47 10.49
CA ALA A 699 107.40 6.28 11.47
C ALA A 699 106.05 5.95 10.81
N GLU A 700 105.32 5.00 11.39
CA GLU A 700 103.91 4.76 11.06
C GLU A 700 103.07 5.98 11.50
N PRO A 701 102.06 6.42 10.70
CA PRO A 701 100.99 7.23 11.25
C PRO A 701 100.09 6.43 12.20
#